data_AF-A0A952VEV7-F1
#
_entry.id   AF-A0A952VEV7-F1
#
_cell.length_a   1.000
_cell.length_b   1.000
_cell.length_c   1.000
_cell.angle_alpha   90.00
_cell.angle_beta   90.00
_cell.angle_gamma   90.00
#
_symmetry.space_group_name_H-M   'P 1'
#
loop_
_entity.id
_entity.type
_entity.pdbx_description
1 polymer ?
#
loop_
_entity_poly.entity_id
_entity_poly.type
_entity_poly.pdbx_seq_one_letter_code
_entity_poly.pdbx_strand_id
1 'polypeptide(L)'
;MKSIWLLISLGLVLFAAPANANLCDNVKDKATTSETKNDVDFYEELFPDIEERGHRMWNEVILQCNRQRDTKGNDIAMITANAGNSTDKQILKARDLEPKVIRGHYNFFGTLVTQLKYVYVLSKQDGVWTMTIPYRSIINDVVPDRVDFNFTHANQLYDAAQVESPSGGARAPGFTVKPGAVPIATTLCSTTTYFPGDAGKYDKKEIHQRDPENKFISLGRIEYQYGKDGSAFSGCRVDKSRELYWRPDPVKNQAVKVKPEDWILDNFVRTAESYWSIKNLFQLKLLLKGRNDHLFPKSTVNLLEDDDHLTIRFATKFLPYDFNQMYKSNLIQFNNFSTMTTDGTYWHEVGHAFGLDDEYGKVKDKKDGTEYKDNGCDNEQYANWSPKTYQMCDAGTSEKRTIYHYLAVSRYITKQKECNADNDCGSGEYCNAGVDLQKNQCMAKKADNQTCDIAGGNHQCKSGYCKLSRCYTPNSVPMGETCYLNDACKEGKCSSLDGTKGTCVCQADADCGKGKYCNAGLDATNNSCLALKNDNETCDIAGGDHQCKSGYCKLSRCYTPNSVPMGETCYLNDACKEGKCSSLDGTKGTCACKTDADCGQGQWCDAGIDTKVNACRPKLDKGDKCGKLGSFGNDHKCKSGECSGAPKYECK
;
A
#
# COMPACT_ATOMS: atom_id res chain seq x y z
N MET A 1 -3.01 -13.36 -40.41
CA MET A 1 -1.76 -13.37 -39.60
C MET A 1 -1.06 -12.03 -39.75
N LYS A 2 -1.20 -11.14 -38.76
CA LYS A 2 -0.35 -9.98 -38.48
C LYS A 2 -0.93 -9.27 -37.24
N SER A 3 -0.51 -9.73 -36.06
CA SER A 3 -0.65 -9.06 -34.77
C SER A 3 0.75 -8.97 -34.17
N ILE A 4 0.93 -8.03 -33.24
CA ILE A 4 2.15 -7.65 -32.51
C ILE A 4 2.84 -6.42 -33.13
N TRP A 5 2.26 -5.23 -32.90
CA TRP A 5 2.98 -3.95 -32.98
C TRP A 5 2.33 -2.83 -32.12
N LEU A 6 1.64 -3.16 -31.02
CA LEU A 6 0.93 -2.14 -30.23
C LEU A 6 0.96 -2.35 -28.70
N LEU A 7 2.12 -2.73 -28.15
CA LEU A 7 2.33 -2.84 -26.69
C LEU A 7 3.63 -2.18 -26.18
N ILE A 8 4.16 -1.19 -26.91
CA ILE A 8 5.33 -0.41 -26.49
C ILE A 8 5.08 1.07 -26.79
N SER A 9 4.17 1.72 -26.05
CA SER A 9 4.00 3.18 -26.13
C SER A 9 3.24 3.79 -24.95
N LEU A 10 3.34 3.20 -23.76
CA LEU A 10 2.98 3.87 -22.50
C LEU A 10 4.03 3.63 -21.41
N GLY A 11 5.30 3.69 -21.81
CA GLY A 11 6.38 4.05 -20.90
C GLY A 11 6.23 5.51 -20.55
N LEU A 12 5.32 5.81 -19.63
CA LEU A 12 5.27 7.09 -18.95
C LEU A 12 6.65 7.28 -18.32
N VAL A 13 7.47 8.08 -18.99
CA VAL A 13 8.65 8.70 -18.43
C VAL A 13 8.15 9.58 -17.28
N LEU A 14 7.88 8.94 -16.14
CA LEU A 14 8.03 9.59 -14.86
C LEU A 14 9.48 10.02 -14.85
N PHE A 15 9.71 11.29 -15.20
CA PHE A 15 10.87 12.02 -14.75
C PHE A 15 10.78 12.11 -13.22
N ALA A 16 10.91 10.97 -12.54
CA ALA A 16 11.53 10.94 -11.24
C ALA A 16 12.89 11.58 -11.51
N ALA A 17 13.10 12.78 -10.98
CA ALA A 17 14.43 13.37 -10.97
C ALA A 17 15.39 12.25 -10.54
N PRO A 18 16.53 12.05 -11.23
CA PRO A 18 17.52 11.07 -10.81
C PRO A 18 18.01 11.51 -9.45
N ALA A 19 17.34 11.02 -8.42
CA ALA A 19 17.74 11.17 -7.06
C ALA A 19 18.87 10.16 -6.92
N ASN A 20 20.07 10.67 -7.19
CA ASN A 20 21.30 9.93 -7.06
C ASN A 20 21.60 9.76 -5.56
N ALA A 21 22.24 8.67 -5.15
CA ALA A 21 22.86 8.50 -3.81
C ALA A 21 23.74 9.70 -3.38
N ASN A 22 24.12 10.51 -4.37
CA ASN A 22 24.70 11.85 -4.35
C ASN A 22 23.82 12.96 -3.73
N LEU A 23 22.87 12.69 -2.82
CA LEU A 23 22.12 13.77 -2.14
C LEU A 23 23.05 14.73 -1.37
N CYS A 24 24.19 14.22 -0.88
CA CYS A 24 25.28 15.02 -0.32
C CYS A 24 26.17 15.70 -1.38
N ASP A 25 26.06 15.36 -2.67
CA ASP A 25 26.91 15.95 -3.69
C ASP A 25 26.62 17.43 -3.93
N ASN A 26 25.40 17.88 -3.66
CA ASN A 26 25.08 19.30 -3.74
C ASN A 26 25.54 20.08 -2.51
N VAL A 27 25.99 19.39 -1.45
CA VAL A 27 26.68 19.98 -0.29
C VAL A 27 28.19 20.16 -0.59
N LYS A 28 28.68 19.65 -1.74
CA LYS A 28 30.10 19.70 -2.15
C LYS A 28 30.69 21.11 -2.28
N ASP A 29 29.85 22.16 -2.40
CA ASP A 29 30.33 23.50 -2.73
C ASP A 29 29.86 24.65 -1.81
N LYS A 30 29.11 24.43 -0.71
CA LYS A 30 28.40 25.55 -0.04
C LYS A 30 28.33 25.49 1.49
N ALA A 31 28.38 26.67 2.11
CA ALA A 31 27.98 26.92 3.48
C ALA A 31 26.65 26.24 3.79
N THR A 32 26.58 25.55 4.93
CA THR A 32 25.35 24.99 5.49
C THR A 32 24.32 26.10 5.71
N THR A 33 23.03 25.76 5.65
CA THR A 33 21.98 26.75 5.82
C THR A 33 21.95 27.25 7.27
N SER A 34 21.41 28.45 7.50
CA SER A 34 21.26 28.99 8.85
C SER A 34 20.43 28.06 9.75
N GLU A 35 19.44 27.37 9.18
CA GLU A 35 18.62 26.37 9.86
C GLU A 35 19.43 25.18 10.35
N THR A 36 20.43 24.74 9.58
CA THR A 36 21.31 23.64 9.96
C THR A 36 22.30 24.07 11.03
N LYS A 37 22.81 25.30 10.96
CA LYS A 37 23.67 25.87 12.00
C LYS A 37 22.94 25.98 13.34
N ASN A 38 21.72 26.52 13.33
CA ASN A 38 20.87 26.62 14.53
C ASN A 38 20.55 25.25 15.13
N ASP A 39 20.40 24.23 14.30
CA ASP A 39 20.15 22.86 14.75
C ASP A 39 21.40 22.22 15.35
N VAL A 40 22.57 22.46 14.76
CA VAL A 40 23.86 22.09 15.37
C VAL A 40 24.08 22.79 16.69
N ASP A 41 23.73 24.08 16.81
CA ASP A 41 23.78 24.79 18.11
C ASP A 41 22.90 24.12 19.15
N PHE A 42 21.70 23.70 18.76
CA PHE A 42 20.78 23.00 19.66
C PHE A 42 21.25 21.59 20.01
N TYR A 43 21.83 20.86 19.06
CA TYR A 43 22.51 19.60 19.32
C TYR A 43 23.65 19.78 20.34
N GLU A 44 24.51 20.79 20.17
CA GLU A 44 25.60 21.09 21.08
C GLU A 44 25.11 21.51 22.47
N GLU A 45 23.89 22.07 22.57
CA GLU A 45 23.21 22.33 23.84
C GLU A 45 22.75 21.02 24.51
N LEU A 46 22.13 20.11 23.76
CA LEU A 46 21.64 18.83 24.29
C LEU A 46 22.77 17.87 24.69
N PHE A 47 23.92 17.97 24.01
CA PHE A 47 25.09 17.13 24.18
C PHE A 47 26.29 17.98 24.60
N PRO A 48 26.35 18.42 25.87
CA PRO A 48 27.26 19.48 26.27
C PRO A 48 28.74 19.07 26.25
N ASP A 49 29.04 17.78 26.31
CA ASP A 49 30.41 17.26 26.39
C ASP A 49 31.18 17.46 25.08
N ILE A 50 32.21 18.32 25.13
CA ILE A 50 33.09 18.63 24.00
C ILE A 50 33.86 17.38 23.54
N GLU A 51 34.12 16.44 24.46
CA GLU A 51 34.75 15.18 24.13
C GLU A 51 33.84 14.24 23.36
N GLU A 52 32.55 14.54 23.20
CA GLU A 52 31.63 13.68 22.46
C GLU A 52 31.11 14.34 21.18
N ARG A 53 31.16 15.68 21.07
CA ARG A 53 30.53 16.45 19.98
C ARG A 53 31.05 16.24 18.55
N GLY A 54 32.25 15.70 18.36
CA GLY A 54 32.88 15.61 17.04
C GLY A 54 33.22 16.97 16.41
N HIS A 55 33.48 16.98 15.11
CA HIS A 55 33.83 18.21 14.37
C HIS A 55 32.57 18.92 13.87
N ARG A 56 32.41 20.21 14.23
CA ARG A 56 31.18 20.98 13.97
C ARG A 56 30.76 21.02 12.50
N MET A 57 31.67 21.31 11.58
CA MET A 57 31.34 21.36 10.15
C MET A 57 30.82 20.01 9.64
N TRP A 58 31.37 18.90 10.15
CA TRP A 58 30.90 17.56 9.78
C TRP A 58 29.49 17.33 10.30
N ASN A 59 29.20 17.72 11.55
CA ASN A 59 27.84 17.64 12.11
C ASN A 59 26.83 18.40 11.25
N GLU A 60 27.18 19.60 10.79
CA GLU A 60 26.29 20.39 9.92
C GLU A 60 26.04 19.68 8.58
N VAL A 61 27.08 19.10 7.95
CA VAL A 61 26.94 18.34 6.70
C VAL A 61 26.09 17.09 6.90
N ILE A 62 26.34 16.32 7.96
CA ILE A 62 25.60 15.09 8.28
C ILE A 62 24.14 15.39 8.52
N LEU A 63 23.82 16.42 9.31
CA LEU A 63 22.45 16.85 9.55
C LEU A 63 21.76 17.23 8.25
N GLN A 64 22.41 18.07 7.43
CA GLN A 64 21.85 18.50 6.16
C GLN A 64 21.54 17.31 5.23
N CYS A 65 22.46 16.35 5.13
CA CYS A 65 22.29 15.16 4.33
C CYS A 65 21.19 14.24 4.86
N ASN A 66 21.21 13.94 6.16
CA ASN A 66 20.24 13.05 6.77
C ASN A 66 18.83 13.63 6.72
N ARG A 67 18.67 14.96 6.85
CA ARG A 67 17.36 15.63 6.68
C ARG A 67 16.70 15.34 5.33
N GLN A 68 17.49 15.25 4.27
CA GLN A 68 16.97 15.01 2.92
C GLN A 68 16.63 13.54 2.68
N ARG A 69 17.36 12.63 3.33
CA ARG A 69 17.17 11.18 3.20
C ARG A 69 16.05 10.68 4.11
N ASP A 70 15.90 11.28 5.27
CA ASP A 70 14.90 10.93 6.27
C ASP A 70 13.54 11.57 5.96
N THR A 71 12.50 10.74 5.87
CA THR A 71 11.10 11.20 5.75
C THR A 71 10.65 12.14 6.89
N LYS A 72 11.28 12.06 8.06
CA LYS A 72 11.05 12.96 9.20
C LYS A 72 12.00 14.15 9.28
N GLY A 73 13.00 14.22 8.40
CA GLY A 73 14.08 15.20 8.48
C GLY A 73 13.61 16.65 8.42
N ASN A 74 12.64 16.95 7.54
CA ASN A 74 12.06 18.29 7.43
C ASN A 74 11.23 18.68 8.66
N ASP A 75 10.46 17.74 9.23
CA ASP A 75 9.67 17.99 10.45
C ASP A 75 10.59 18.36 11.62
N ILE A 76 11.68 17.60 11.80
CA ILE A 76 12.70 17.89 12.81
C ILE A 76 13.29 19.27 12.57
N ALA A 77 13.74 19.55 11.34
CA ALA A 77 14.34 20.83 10.99
C ALA A 77 13.40 22.01 11.28
N MET A 78 12.12 21.91 10.91
CA MET A 78 11.14 22.96 11.21
C MET A 78 11.00 23.25 12.71
N ILE A 79 11.16 22.23 13.56
CA ILE A 79 11.04 22.37 15.00
C ILE A 79 12.36 22.87 15.63
N THR A 80 13.49 22.30 15.23
CA THR A 80 14.79 22.51 15.87
C THR A 80 15.56 23.69 15.30
N ALA A 81 15.34 24.07 14.03
CA ALA A 81 16.03 25.18 13.39
C ALA A 81 15.54 26.57 13.80
N ASN A 82 14.33 26.68 14.38
CA ASN A 82 13.79 27.95 14.82
C ASN A 82 14.65 28.56 15.95
N ALA A 83 15.08 29.81 15.78
CA ALA A 83 15.79 30.54 16.81
C ALA A 83 14.86 30.74 18.02
N GLY A 84 15.18 30.12 19.15
CA GLY A 84 14.37 30.17 20.36
C GLY A 84 14.05 28.80 20.95
N ASN A 85 13.30 28.82 22.04
CA ASN A 85 13.05 27.67 22.91
C ASN A 85 11.58 27.22 22.79
N SER A 86 11.28 26.46 21.73
CA SER A 86 9.92 25.93 21.51
C SER A 86 9.55 24.88 22.57
N THR A 87 8.25 24.65 22.75
CA THR A 87 7.74 23.57 23.62
C THR A 87 8.34 22.21 23.22
N ASP A 88 8.52 21.96 21.94
CA ASP A 88 9.13 20.72 21.46
C ASP A 88 10.62 20.61 21.80
N LYS A 89 11.38 21.71 21.69
CA LYS A 89 12.78 21.73 22.17
C LYS A 89 12.86 21.46 23.67
N GLN A 90 11.91 21.96 24.44
CA GLN A 90 11.82 21.68 25.88
C GLN A 90 11.57 20.20 26.18
N ILE A 91 10.80 19.50 25.34
CA ILE A 91 10.62 18.04 25.45
C ILE A 91 11.98 17.34 25.31
N LEU A 92 12.80 17.67 24.32
CA LEU A 92 14.12 17.02 24.16
C LEU A 92 15.09 17.32 25.32
N LYS A 93 14.95 18.50 25.94
CA LYS A 93 15.72 18.89 27.14
C LYS A 93 15.21 18.26 28.44
N ALA A 94 14.00 17.70 28.45
CA ALA A 94 13.45 17.08 29.65
C ALA A 94 14.41 15.99 30.18
N ARG A 95 14.46 15.85 31.50
CA ARG A 95 15.29 14.83 32.16
C ARG A 95 14.73 13.43 31.89
N ASP A 96 13.41 13.32 31.95
CA ASP A 96 12.66 12.08 31.84
C ASP A 96 11.63 12.20 30.73
N LEU A 97 11.53 11.15 29.92
CA LEU A 97 10.60 11.02 28.81
C LEU A 97 10.06 9.60 28.79
N GLU A 98 8.73 9.50 28.76
CA GLU A 98 8.04 8.21 28.63
C GLU A 98 8.45 7.48 27.35
N PRO A 99 8.43 6.13 27.34
CA PRO A 99 8.69 5.36 26.15
C PRO A 99 7.75 5.73 25.00
N LYS A 100 8.31 6.00 23.83
CA LYS A 100 7.61 6.37 22.59
C LYS A 100 8.16 5.57 21.42
N VAL A 101 7.29 4.96 20.63
CA VAL A 101 7.70 4.30 19.37
C VAL A 101 7.98 5.36 18.32
N ILE A 102 9.11 5.19 17.65
CA ILE A 102 9.57 6.01 16.54
C ILE A 102 9.50 5.15 15.27
N ARG A 103 8.82 5.66 14.24
CA ARG A 103 8.70 5.03 12.92
C ARG A 103 9.05 6.02 11.82
N GLY A 104 9.51 5.50 10.70
CA GLY A 104 9.71 6.27 9.49
C GLY A 104 10.53 5.51 8.46
N HIS A 105 10.93 6.21 7.41
CA HIS A 105 11.67 5.66 6.30
C HIS A 105 12.91 6.49 5.97
N TYR A 106 13.97 5.81 5.54
CA TYR A 106 15.21 6.41 5.09
C TYR A 106 15.45 6.09 3.61
N ASN A 107 15.69 7.13 2.80
CA ASN A 107 15.94 7.03 1.38
C ASN A 107 17.45 6.90 1.10
N PHE A 108 17.95 5.67 0.93
CA PHE A 108 19.38 5.43 0.66
C PHE A 108 19.81 5.92 -0.73
N PHE A 109 19.10 5.50 -1.77
CA PHE A 109 19.46 5.81 -3.17
C PHE A 109 18.61 6.90 -3.80
N GLY A 110 17.97 7.75 -2.99
CA GLY A 110 17.13 8.86 -3.47
C GLY A 110 15.84 8.46 -4.22
N THR A 111 15.69 7.21 -4.67
CA THR A 111 14.48 6.73 -5.33
C THR A 111 13.51 6.07 -4.35
N LEU A 112 12.21 6.28 -4.59
CA LEU A 112 11.11 5.70 -3.81
C LEU A 112 11.11 4.16 -3.72
N VAL A 113 11.89 3.49 -4.57
CA VAL A 113 11.93 2.02 -4.69
C VAL A 113 12.86 1.38 -3.65
N THR A 114 13.71 2.16 -2.98
CA THR A 114 14.74 1.65 -2.04
C THR A 114 14.64 2.29 -0.65
N GLN A 115 13.42 2.51 -0.15
CA GLN A 115 13.22 3.04 1.21
C GLN A 115 13.50 1.95 2.25
N LEU A 116 14.31 2.26 3.27
CA LEU A 116 14.49 1.40 4.43
C LEU A 116 13.57 1.89 5.57
N LYS A 117 12.64 1.03 6.01
CA LYS A 117 11.85 1.25 7.24
C LYS A 117 12.80 1.24 8.44
N TYR A 118 12.68 2.21 9.34
CA TYR A 118 13.26 2.11 10.68
C TYR A 118 12.14 2.13 11.73
N VAL A 119 12.35 1.38 12.81
CA VAL A 119 11.44 1.35 13.96
C VAL A 119 12.23 1.10 15.23
N TYR A 120 11.94 1.86 16.29
CA TYR A 120 12.55 1.68 17.61
C TYR A 120 11.73 2.40 18.68
N VAL A 121 11.94 2.04 19.95
CA VAL A 121 11.37 2.75 21.09
C VAL A 121 12.42 3.67 21.69
N LEU A 122 12.09 4.94 21.89
CA LEU A 122 12.89 5.89 22.64
C LEU A 122 12.27 6.16 24.00
N SER A 123 13.11 6.20 25.03
CA SER A 123 12.78 6.77 26.33
C SER A 123 13.96 7.57 26.85
N LYS A 124 13.73 8.37 27.88
CA LYS A 124 14.81 9.06 28.59
C LYS A 124 14.56 8.94 30.07
N GLN A 125 15.58 8.57 30.83
CA GLN A 125 15.49 8.49 32.29
C GLN A 125 16.77 9.08 32.87
N ASP A 126 16.62 9.98 33.84
CA ASP A 126 17.73 10.63 34.51
C ASP A 126 18.73 11.29 33.54
N GLY A 127 18.23 11.82 32.44
CA GLY A 127 19.04 12.45 31.39
C GLY A 127 19.63 11.47 30.37
N VAL A 128 19.56 10.17 30.60
CA VAL A 128 20.10 9.14 29.70
C VAL A 128 19.04 8.69 28.71
N TRP A 129 19.30 8.87 27.41
CA TRP A 129 18.46 8.34 26.36
C TRP A 129 18.62 6.83 26.25
N THR A 130 17.53 6.08 26.16
CA THR A 130 17.53 4.66 25.85
C THR A 130 16.78 4.43 24.55
N MET A 131 17.45 3.78 23.61
CA MET A 131 16.87 3.40 22.33
C MET A 131 16.81 1.88 22.22
N THR A 132 15.61 1.34 22.11
CA THR A 132 15.38 -0.10 21.93
C THR A 132 15.00 -0.39 20.48
N ILE A 133 15.86 -1.11 19.74
CA ILE A 133 15.50 -1.58 18.40
C ILE A 133 14.97 -3.01 18.46
N PRO A 134 13.75 -3.27 17.94
CA PRO A 134 13.29 -4.63 17.72
C PRO A 134 13.91 -5.25 16.46
N TYR A 135 14.47 -6.44 16.63
CA TYR A 135 15.04 -7.26 15.59
C TYR A 135 14.43 -8.65 15.57
N ARG A 136 14.28 -9.20 14.38
CA ARG A 136 14.01 -10.62 14.15
C ARG A 136 15.20 -11.24 13.47
N SER A 137 15.80 -12.24 14.11
CA SER A 137 16.93 -12.98 13.56
C SER A 137 16.47 -14.07 12.59
N ILE A 138 17.21 -14.21 11.49
CA ILE A 138 17.17 -15.36 10.59
C ILE A 138 18.61 -15.83 10.43
N ILE A 139 18.92 -17.04 10.88
CA ILE A 139 20.24 -17.64 10.66
C ILE A 139 20.19 -18.36 9.31
N ASN A 140 20.97 -17.86 8.35
CA ASN A 140 21.12 -18.49 7.04
C ASN A 140 22.30 -19.46 7.09
N ASP A 141 21.97 -20.73 7.32
CA ASP A 141 22.92 -21.84 7.31
C ASP A 141 23.49 -22.06 5.90
N VAL A 142 24.79 -21.77 5.68
CA VAL A 142 25.49 -22.17 4.45
C VAL A 142 25.53 -23.70 4.33
N VAL A 143 25.71 -24.37 5.47
CA VAL A 143 25.57 -25.81 5.63
C VAL A 143 24.53 -26.04 6.73
N PRO A 144 23.47 -26.83 6.49
CA PRO A 144 22.39 -27.05 7.46
C PRO A 144 22.93 -27.44 8.84
N ASP A 145 22.41 -26.77 9.88
CA ASP A 145 22.74 -27.02 11.28
C ASP A 145 24.21 -26.73 11.66
N ARG A 146 24.88 -25.87 10.89
CA ARG A 146 26.28 -25.49 11.10
C ARG A 146 26.46 -23.98 11.21
N VAL A 147 27.38 -23.63 12.09
CA VAL A 147 27.90 -22.28 12.29
C VAL A 147 29.39 -22.30 12.01
N ASP A 148 29.88 -21.34 11.23
CA ASP A 148 31.31 -21.12 11.11
C ASP A 148 31.76 -20.13 12.20
N PHE A 149 32.99 -20.23 12.65
CA PHE A 149 33.60 -19.24 13.52
C PHE A 149 34.87 -18.76 12.87
N ASN A 150 35.17 -17.46 12.92
CA ASN A 150 36.53 -17.04 12.66
C ASN A 150 37.45 -17.65 13.75
N PHE A 151 38.74 -17.84 13.45
CA PHE A 151 39.64 -18.46 14.43
C PHE A 151 39.80 -17.65 15.72
N THR A 152 39.70 -16.33 15.66
CA THR A 152 39.76 -15.44 16.84
C THR A 152 38.67 -15.79 17.86
N HIS A 153 37.44 -16.02 17.41
CA HIS A 153 36.33 -16.39 18.27
C HIS A 153 36.35 -17.88 18.65
N ALA A 154 36.77 -18.75 17.74
CA ALA A 154 37.00 -20.16 18.05
C ALA A 154 38.05 -20.35 19.16
N ASN A 155 39.02 -19.44 19.29
CA ASN A 155 40.01 -19.43 20.37
C ASN A 155 39.44 -19.05 21.75
N GLN A 156 38.20 -18.56 21.81
CA GLN A 156 37.52 -18.18 23.06
C GLN A 156 36.53 -19.23 23.54
N LEU A 157 36.34 -20.30 22.77
CA LEU A 157 35.37 -21.35 23.00
C LEU A 157 36.07 -22.65 23.36
N TYR A 158 35.51 -23.39 24.31
CA TYR A 158 36.07 -24.63 24.86
C TYR A 158 35.00 -25.72 24.85
N ASP A 159 35.42 -26.97 24.68
CA ASP A 159 34.54 -28.14 24.83
C ASP A 159 34.24 -28.44 26.31
N ALA A 160 33.16 -29.18 26.58
CA ALA A 160 32.78 -29.61 27.93
C ALA A 160 33.90 -30.32 28.70
N ALA A 161 34.73 -31.09 28.01
CA ALA A 161 35.85 -31.79 28.60
C ALA A 161 36.95 -30.85 29.15
N GLN A 162 37.00 -29.61 28.66
CA GLN A 162 38.02 -28.60 28.96
C GLN A 162 37.64 -27.70 30.14
N VAL A 163 36.46 -27.89 30.74
CA VAL A 163 35.98 -27.08 31.86
C VAL A 163 35.62 -27.94 33.07
N GLU A 164 35.68 -27.32 34.24
CA GLU A 164 35.23 -27.88 35.50
C GLU A 164 33.91 -27.23 35.91
N SER A 165 32.94 -28.08 36.28
CA SER A 165 31.69 -27.61 36.85
C SER A 165 31.96 -27.05 38.25
N PRO A 166 31.32 -25.94 38.64
CA PRO A 166 31.47 -25.42 39.98
C PRO A 166 31.00 -26.46 41.00
N SER A 167 31.87 -26.78 41.96
CA SER A 167 31.58 -27.68 43.07
C SER A 167 30.63 -26.99 44.06
N GLY A 168 29.32 -27.02 43.79
CA GLY A 168 28.31 -26.47 44.69
C GLY A 168 26.96 -26.16 44.05
N GLY A 169 26.19 -27.19 43.68
CA GLY A 169 24.75 -27.08 43.38
C GLY A 169 24.37 -26.24 42.15
N ALA A 170 23.12 -26.37 41.69
CA ALA A 170 22.59 -25.82 40.44
C ALA A 170 22.54 -24.27 40.31
N ARG A 171 23.24 -23.52 41.17
CA ARG A 171 23.20 -22.04 41.21
C ARG A 171 24.57 -21.35 41.14
N ALA A 172 25.69 -22.08 41.03
CA ALA A 172 26.99 -21.44 40.90
C ALA A 172 27.20 -20.85 39.48
N PRO A 173 27.58 -19.56 39.34
CA PRO A 173 27.41 -18.79 38.11
C PRO A 173 28.51 -18.95 37.04
N GLY A 174 29.39 -19.95 37.14
CA GLY A 174 30.45 -20.10 36.13
C GLY A 174 31.19 -21.43 36.20
N PHE A 175 31.53 -21.96 35.03
CA PHE A 175 32.48 -23.04 34.86
C PHE A 175 33.90 -22.48 34.99
N THR A 176 34.86 -23.28 35.39
CA THR A 176 36.27 -22.88 35.40
C THR A 176 37.00 -23.60 34.29
N VAL A 177 37.80 -22.89 33.48
CA VAL A 177 38.59 -23.54 32.43
C VAL A 177 39.74 -24.31 33.07
N LYS A 178 39.90 -25.59 32.71
CA LYS A 178 40.92 -26.46 33.31
C LYS A 178 42.34 -25.93 33.03
N PRO A 179 43.30 -26.14 33.95
CA PRO A 179 44.71 -25.91 33.64
C PRO A 179 45.13 -26.70 32.39
N GLY A 180 45.78 -26.03 31.44
CA GLY A 180 46.21 -26.64 30.17
C GLY A 180 45.08 -26.88 29.17
N ALA A 181 43.87 -26.39 29.43
CA ALA A 181 42.78 -26.46 28.48
C ALA A 181 43.12 -25.75 27.17
N VAL A 182 42.69 -26.35 26.07
CA VAL A 182 42.92 -25.83 24.73
C VAL A 182 41.59 -25.52 24.04
N PRO A 183 41.49 -24.43 23.26
CA PRO A 183 40.22 -23.98 22.67
C PRO A 183 39.80 -24.84 21.48
N ILE A 184 38.55 -24.69 21.03
CA ILE A 184 38.01 -25.46 19.89
C ILE A 184 38.74 -25.19 18.58
N ALA A 185 39.39 -24.03 18.45
CA ALA A 185 40.29 -23.74 17.34
C ALA A 185 41.42 -24.79 17.20
N THR A 186 41.83 -25.38 18.32
CA THR A 186 42.92 -26.37 18.40
C THR A 186 42.42 -27.80 18.62
N THR A 187 41.15 -27.99 19.01
CA THR A 187 40.55 -29.33 19.11
C THR A 187 39.73 -29.61 17.84
N LEU A 188 38.48 -29.13 17.81
CA LEU A 188 37.50 -29.39 16.75
C LEU A 188 37.96 -28.89 15.38
N CYS A 189 38.79 -27.85 15.36
CA CYS A 189 39.17 -27.14 14.14
C CYS A 189 40.68 -27.19 13.86
N SER A 190 41.38 -28.16 14.45
CA SER A 190 42.77 -28.47 14.13
C SER A 190 42.95 -29.10 12.74
N THR A 191 41.92 -29.79 12.25
CA THR A 191 41.93 -30.51 10.98
C THR A 191 40.66 -30.21 10.18
N THR A 192 40.73 -30.35 8.85
CA THR A 192 39.54 -30.29 8.01
C THR A 192 38.87 -31.66 7.99
N THR A 193 37.60 -31.72 8.38
CA THR A 193 36.85 -32.99 8.38
C THR A 193 35.87 -33.02 7.20
N TYR A 194 36.16 -33.84 6.19
CA TYR A 194 35.35 -33.99 4.98
C TYR A 194 34.40 -35.19 5.09
N PHE A 195 33.12 -35.03 4.74
CA PHE A 195 32.14 -36.12 4.57
C PHE A 195 31.06 -35.67 3.57
N PRO A 196 30.50 -36.47 2.63
CA PRO A 196 30.92 -37.73 2.01
C PRO A 196 31.69 -37.52 0.68
N GLY A 197 32.79 -38.25 0.51
CA GLY A 197 33.72 -38.25 -0.61
C GLY A 197 35.08 -38.81 -0.13
N ASP A 198 35.88 -39.39 -1.03
CA ASP A 198 37.10 -40.11 -0.66
C ASP A 198 38.09 -39.23 0.12
N ALA A 199 38.64 -39.78 1.22
CA ALA A 199 39.72 -39.16 1.97
C ALA A 199 40.89 -38.84 1.03
N GLY A 200 41.43 -37.62 1.09
CA GLY A 200 42.53 -37.16 0.25
C GLY A 200 42.16 -36.65 -1.15
N LYS A 201 40.87 -36.66 -1.54
CA LYS A 201 40.37 -36.08 -2.81
C LYS A 201 40.78 -34.61 -3.03
N TYR A 202 41.13 -33.92 -1.95
CA TYR A 202 41.39 -32.49 -1.91
C TYR A 202 42.81 -32.14 -1.46
N ASP A 203 43.62 -33.17 -1.18
CA ASP A 203 45.04 -32.99 -0.89
C ASP A 203 45.70 -32.39 -2.13
N LYS A 204 46.56 -31.38 -1.91
CA LYS A 204 47.32 -30.67 -2.96
C LYS A 204 46.54 -29.71 -3.87
N LYS A 205 45.23 -29.49 -3.65
CA LYS A 205 44.52 -28.38 -4.31
C LYS A 205 44.90 -27.02 -3.72
N GLU A 206 45.08 -26.02 -4.57
CA GLU A 206 45.30 -24.62 -4.14
C GLU A 206 44.04 -24.03 -3.49
N ILE A 207 44.21 -23.05 -2.61
CA ILE A 207 43.14 -22.61 -1.69
C ILE A 207 41.94 -22.02 -2.44
N HIS A 208 42.15 -21.26 -3.53
CA HIS A 208 41.07 -20.73 -4.37
C HIS A 208 40.23 -21.83 -5.06
N GLN A 209 40.80 -23.04 -5.25
CA GLN A 209 40.08 -24.20 -5.81
C GLN A 209 39.22 -24.91 -4.76
N ARG A 210 39.50 -24.68 -3.47
CA ARG A 210 38.76 -25.26 -2.33
C ARG A 210 37.52 -24.46 -1.97
N ASP A 211 37.42 -23.21 -2.42
CA ASP A 211 36.41 -22.29 -1.94
C ASP A 211 34.96 -22.67 -2.28
N PRO A 212 34.64 -23.06 -3.53
CA PRO A 212 33.35 -23.65 -3.88
C PRO A 212 33.08 -24.99 -3.17
N GLU A 213 34.13 -25.63 -2.65
CA GLU A 213 34.09 -26.95 -2.01
C GLU A 213 33.91 -26.87 -0.49
N ASN A 214 34.11 -25.69 0.12
CA ASN A 214 33.88 -25.46 1.55
C ASN A 214 32.44 -25.80 1.97
N LYS A 215 31.45 -25.72 1.08
CA LYS A 215 30.07 -26.15 1.37
C LYS A 215 29.91 -27.64 1.67
N PHE A 216 30.91 -28.47 1.33
CA PHE A 216 30.91 -29.91 1.57
C PHE A 216 31.64 -30.31 2.86
N ILE A 217 32.29 -29.37 3.55
CA ILE A 217 32.89 -29.61 4.87
C ILE A 217 31.76 -29.60 5.89
N SER A 218 31.51 -30.71 6.61
CA SER A 218 30.43 -30.73 7.61
C SER A 218 30.87 -30.11 8.93
N LEU A 219 32.12 -30.34 9.36
CA LEU A 219 32.68 -29.87 10.64
C LEU A 219 34.20 -29.64 10.52
N GLY A 220 34.75 -28.82 11.41
CA GLY A 220 36.19 -28.59 11.55
C GLY A 220 36.73 -27.41 10.77
N ARG A 221 38.01 -27.46 10.40
CA ARG A 221 38.70 -26.34 9.75
C ARG A 221 38.20 -26.10 8.33
N ILE A 222 37.85 -24.85 8.03
CA ILE A 222 37.50 -24.36 6.69
C ILE A 222 38.52 -23.30 6.29
N GLU A 223 38.93 -23.28 5.02
CA GLU A 223 39.98 -22.39 4.50
C GLU A 223 39.49 -21.63 3.28
N TYR A 224 39.89 -20.37 3.20
CA TYR A 224 39.29 -19.36 2.35
C TYR A 224 40.41 -18.53 1.72
N GLN A 225 40.43 -18.38 0.40
CA GLN A 225 41.43 -17.53 -0.27
C GLN A 225 40.71 -16.46 -1.07
N TYR A 226 40.79 -15.23 -0.58
CA TYR A 226 40.00 -14.13 -1.13
C TYR A 226 40.78 -12.84 -1.37
N GLY A 227 42.03 -12.72 -0.85
CA GLY A 227 42.88 -11.54 -1.09
C GLY A 227 43.58 -11.57 -2.46
N LYS A 228 43.77 -10.38 -3.06
CA LYS A 228 44.60 -10.22 -4.29
C LYS A 228 46.06 -10.61 -4.08
N ASP A 229 46.52 -10.57 -2.83
CA ASP A 229 47.85 -10.99 -2.36
C ASP A 229 47.94 -12.51 -2.09
N GLY A 230 46.84 -13.24 -2.26
CA GLY A 230 46.77 -14.67 -1.99
C GLY A 230 46.64 -15.03 -0.51
N SER A 231 46.38 -14.06 0.37
CA SER A 231 46.18 -14.30 1.81
C SER A 231 45.06 -15.30 2.07
N ALA A 232 45.36 -16.26 2.95
CA ALA A 232 44.45 -17.33 3.35
C ALA A 232 43.85 -17.04 4.72
N PHE A 233 42.53 -17.11 4.81
CA PHE A 233 41.80 -17.03 6.07
C PHE A 233 41.30 -18.42 6.45
N SER A 234 41.34 -18.72 7.74
CA SER A 234 40.80 -19.98 8.27
C SER A 234 39.60 -19.69 9.16
N GLY A 235 38.63 -20.60 9.16
CA GLY A 235 37.47 -20.63 10.04
C GLY A 235 37.25 -22.01 10.65
N CYS A 236 36.32 -22.09 11.58
CA CYS A 236 36.03 -23.26 12.40
C CYS A 236 34.53 -23.57 12.33
N ARG A 237 34.15 -24.60 11.56
CA ARG A 237 32.76 -25.04 11.41
C ARG A 237 32.36 -25.99 12.54
N VAL A 238 31.30 -25.67 13.26
CA VAL A 238 30.76 -26.50 14.35
C VAL A 238 29.27 -26.73 14.19
N ASP A 239 28.76 -27.74 14.88
CA ASP A 239 27.32 -27.97 15.01
C ASP A 239 26.70 -26.85 15.85
N LYS A 240 25.66 -26.19 15.32
CA LYS A 240 25.08 -25.00 15.96
C LYS A 240 24.44 -25.27 17.31
N SER A 241 24.10 -26.54 17.59
CA SER A 241 23.48 -27.00 18.83
C SER A 241 24.48 -27.56 19.86
N ARG A 242 25.77 -27.71 19.49
CA ARG A 242 26.80 -28.26 20.36
C ARG A 242 26.96 -27.42 21.63
N GLU A 243 27.04 -28.08 22.78
CA GLU A 243 27.33 -27.39 24.03
C GLU A 243 28.82 -27.00 24.08
N LEU A 244 29.09 -25.70 24.08
CA LEU A 244 30.41 -25.11 24.20
C LEU A 244 30.48 -24.21 25.44
N TYR A 245 31.68 -23.76 25.77
CA TYR A 245 31.96 -22.95 26.93
C TYR A 245 32.78 -21.74 26.52
N TRP A 246 32.18 -20.56 26.64
CA TRP A 246 32.81 -19.30 26.26
C TRP A 246 33.51 -18.68 27.47
N ARG A 247 34.77 -18.29 27.28
CA ARG A 247 35.54 -17.52 28.28
C ARG A 247 35.52 -16.03 27.89
N PRO A 248 34.58 -15.23 28.43
CA PRO A 248 34.41 -13.82 28.04
C PRO A 248 35.60 -12.94 28.42
N ASP A 249 36.18 -13.20 29.59
CA ASP A 249 37.32 -12.48 30.12
C ASP A 249 38.47 -13.48 30.25
N PRO A 250 39.55 -13.37 29.46
CA PRO A 250 40.67 -14.31 29.56
C PRO A 250 41.44 -14.22 30.88
N VAL A 251 41.28 -13.13 31.64
CA VAL A 251 41.94 -12.90 32.93
C VAL A 251 41.18 -13.60 34.06
N LYS A 252 39.84 -13.56 34.01
CA LYS A 252 38.99 -14.31 34.94
C LYS A 252 38.81 -15.70 34.35
N ASN A 253 39.42 -16.74 34.94
CA ASN A 253 39.40 -18.11 34.41
C ASN A 253 38.00 -18.79 34.42
N GLN A 254 36.93 -18.03 34.20
CA GLN A 254 35.53 -18.38 34.25
C GLN A 254 34.98 -18.50 32.82
N ALA A 255 34.20 -19.56 32.59
CA ALA A 255 33.50 -19.81 31.36
C ALA A 255 32.00 -19.95 31.58
N VAL A 256 31.23 -19.60 30.56
CA VAL A 256 29.77 -19.72 30.54
C VAL A 256 29.38 -20.70 29.46
N LYS A 257 28.46 -21.60 29.79
CA LYS A 257 27.92 -22.56 28.82
C LYS A 257 27.10 -21.81 27.76
N VAL A 258 27.36 -22.10 26.50
CA VAL A 258 26.72 -21.47 25.34
C VAL A 258 26.48 -22.49 24.23
N LYS A 259 25.44 -22.27 23.42
CA LYS A 259 25.33 -22.89 22.10
C LYS A 259 25.94 -21.94 21.06
N PRO A 260 26.58 -22.42 19.99
CA PRO A 260 27.13 -21.57 18.94
C PRO A 260 26.15 -20.55 18.35
N GLU A 261 24.93 -20.96 18.01
CA GLU A 261 23.90 -20.06 17.49
C GLU A 261 23.57 -18.95 18.50
N ASP A 262 23.50 -19.33 19.77
CA ASP A 262 23.19 -18.41 20.84
C ASP A 262 24.32 -17.41 21.07
N TRP A 263 25.54 -17.93 21.11
CA TRP A 263 26.73 -17.13 21.27
C TRP A 263 26.86 -16.06 20.18
N ILE A 264 26.52 -16.38 18.92
CA ILE A 264 26.55 -15.41 17.81
C ILE A 264 25.62 -14.24 18.08
N LEU A 265 24.36 -14.56 18.40
CA LEU A 265 23.32 -13.57 18.60
C LEU A 265 23.60 -12.71 19.84
N ASP A 266 24.09 -13.33 20.93
CA ASP A 266 24.47 -12.60 22.15
C ASP A 266 25.73 -11.76 21.95
N ASN A 267 26.70 -12.26 21.16
CA ASN A 267 27.88 -11.49 20.79
C ASN A 267 27.49 -10.27 19.95
N PHE A 268 26.58 -10.44 18.98
CA PHE A 268 26.04 -9.32 18.20
C PHE A 268 25.38 -8.27 19.09
N VAL A 269 24.47 -8.66 19.99
CA VAL A 269 23.81 -7.73 20.92
C VAL A 269 24.86 -6.99 21.75
N ARG A 270 25.74 -7.72 22.43
CA ARG A 270 26.75 -7.12 23.31
C ARG A 270 27.64 -6.13 22.59
N THR A 271 28.16 -6.51 21.43
CA THR A 271 29.12 -5.70 20.69
C THR A 271 28.45 -4.48 20.04
N ALA A 272 27.25 -4.64 19.48
CA ALA A 272 26.47 -3.52 18.95
C ALA A 272 26.07 -2.54 20.06
N GLU A 273 25.54 -3.03 21.19
CA GLU A 273 25.18 -2.18 22.33
C GLU A 273 26.40 -1.45 22.91
N SER A 274 27.53 -2.15 23.05
CA SER A 274 28.77 -1.54 23.54
C SER A 274 29.32 -0.50 22.59
N TYR A 275 29.19 -0.70 21.28
CA TYR A 275 29.67 0.24 20.29
C TYR A 275 28.81 1.50 20.25
N TRP A 276 27.49 1.36 20.19
CA TRP A 276 26.58 2.49 19.98
C TRP A 276 26.17 3.21 21.27
N SER A 277 26.47 2.68 22.45
CA SER A 277 26.17 3.36 23.72
C SER A 277 27.26 4.36 24.10
N ILE A 278 26.83 5.51 24.63
CA ILE A 278 27.70 6.52 25.24
C ILE A 278 27.36 6.61 26.72
N LYS A 279 28.39 6.41 27.56
CA LYS A 279 28.23 6.38 29.02
C LYS A 279 27.52 7.65 29.52
N ASN A 280 26.52 7.49 30.38
CA ASN A 280 25.73 8.56 30.99
C ASN A 280 24.93 9.46 30.02
N LEU A 281 24.81 9.07 28.75
CA LEU A 281 24.19 9.93 27.75
C LEU A 281 23.21 9.17 26.84
N PHE A 282 23.66 8.04 26.31
CA PHE A 282 22.90 7.26 25.34
C PHE A 282 23.12 5.77 25.53
N GLN A 283 22.05 5.00 25.56
CA GLN A 283 22.09 3.55 25.66
C GLN A 283 21.36 2.94 24.48
N LEU A 284 22.08 2.14 23.69
CA LEU A 284 21.45 1.24 22.72
C LEU A 284 21.02 -0.04 23.44
N LYS A 285 19.83 -0.53 23.09
CA LYS A 285 19.33 -1.85 23.46
C LYS A 285 18.80 -2.58 22.24
N LEU A 286 19.20 -3.83 22.05
CA LEU A 286 18.71 -4.67 20.96
C LEU A 286 17.73 -5.72 21.48
N LEU A 287 16.46 -5.57 21.10
CA LEU A 287 15.39 -6.52 21.39
C LEU A 287 15.34 -7.56 20.27
N LEU A 288 16.00 -8.70 20.46
CA LEU A 288 15.89 -9.85 19.57
C LEU A 288 14.61 -10.63 19.93
N LYS A 289 13.56 -10.43 19.12
CA LYS A 289 12.24 -11.05 19.28
C LYS A 289 12.37 -12.58 19.36
N GLY A 290 11.75 -13.17 20.37
CA GLY A 290 11.79 -14.60 20.69
C GLY A 290 13.05 -15.07 21.44
N ARG A 291 14.00 -14.18 21.74
CA ARG A 291 15.28 -14.52 22.37
C ARG A 291 15.45 -13.84 23.72
N ASN A 292 15.45 -12.51 23.72
CA ASN A 292 15.77 -11.72 24.91
C ASN A 292 14.64 -10.79 25.35
N ASP A 293 13.40 -11.02 24.89
CA ASP A 293 12.21 -10.23 25.21
C ASP A 293 11.99 -10.08 26.71
N HIS A 294 12.32 -11.12 27.48
CA HIS A 294 12.21 -11.16 28.93
C HIS A 294 13.15 -10.17 29.66
N LEU A 295 14.17 -9.63 28.98
CA LEU A 295 15.07 -8.62 29.53
C LEU A 295 14.50 -7.20 29.41
N PHE A 296 13.38 -7.02 28.71
CA PHE A 296 12.80 -5.71 28.43
C PHE A 296 11.53 -5.47 29.25
N PRO A 297 11.26 -4.22 29.68
CA PRO A 297 10.01 -3.87 30.33
C PRO A 297 8.81 -4.20 29.44
N LYS A 298 7.77 -4.81 30.00
CA LYS A 298 6.52 -5.09 29.26
C LYS A 298 5.90 -3.82 28.68
N SER A 299 6.04 -2.68 29.36
CA SER A 299 5.60 -1.37 28.86
C SER A 299 6.28 -0.98 27.55
N THR A 300 7.56 -1.34 27.35
CA THR A 300 8.29 -1.13 26.09
C THR A 300 7.87 -2.12 25.03
N VAL A 301 7.77 -3.41 25.38
CA VAL A 301 7.42 -4.47 24.42
C VAL A 301 6.00 -4.30 23.89
N ASN A 302 5.04 -3.94 24.75
CA ASN A 302 3.63 -3.77 24.39
C ASN A 302 3.37 -2.55 23.49
N LEU A 303 4.33 -1.64 23.34
CA LEU A 303 4.22 -0.53 22.40
C LEU A 303 4.50 -0.96 20.95
N LEU A 304 5.20 -2.07 20.76
CA LEU A 304 5.61 -2.57 19.46
C LEU A 304 4.54 -3.48 18.85
N GLU A 305 4.26 -3.28 17.58
CA GLU A 305 3.42 -4.17 16.78
C GLU A 305 4.20 -5.43 16.37
N ASP A 306 3.50 -6.47 15.91
CA ASP A 306 4.12 -7.74 15.51
C ASP A 306 5.15 -7.52 14.37
N ASP A 307 4.84 -6.65 13.41
CA ASP A 307 5.68 -6.26 12.28
C ASP A 307 6.64 -5.09 12.57
N ASP A 308 6.61 -4.54 13.79
CA ASP A 308 7.62 -3.59 14.25
C ASP A 308 8.90 -4.35 14.61
N HIS A 309 9.63 -4.75 13.58
CA HIS A 309 10.95 -5.33 13.70
C HIS A 309 11.72 -5.17 12.39
N LEU A 310 13.03 -5.05 12.53
CA LEU A 310 13.96 -5.24 11.43
C LEU A 310 14.28 -6.72 11.30
N THR A 311 14.16 -7.26 10.09
CA THR A 311 14.60 -8.63 9.83
C THR A 311 16.08 -8.62 9.52
N ILE A 312 16.89 -9.24 10.40
CA ILE A 312 18.32 -9.45 10.16
C ILE A 312 18.55 -10.89 9.72
N ARG A 313 19.24 -11.04 8.60
CA ARG A 313 19.78 -12.31 8.15
C ARG A 313 21.23 -12.44 8.58
N PHE A 314 21.48 -13.29 9.55
CA PHE A 314 22.83 -13.65 9.99
C PHE A 314 23.38 -14.71 9.02
N ALA A 315 24.44 -14.37 8.30
CA ALA A 315 25.15 -15.37 7.50
C ALA A 315 25.97 -16.26 8.45
N THR A 316 25.94 -17.59 8.27
CA THR A 316 26.83 -18.48 9.05
C THR A 316 28.26 -18.51 8.51
N LYS A 317 28.63 -17.60 7.60
CA LYS A 317 29.96 -17.47 7.00
C LYS A 317 30.68 -16.25 7.57
N PHE A 318 31.57 -16.47 8.52
CA PHE A 318 32.17 -15.41 9.31
C PHE A 318 33.60 -15.12 8.86
N LEU A 319 33.72 -14.22 7.90
CA LEU A 319 34.96 -13.84 7.23
C LEU A 319 35.26 -12.35 7.42
N PRO A 320 36.51 -11.91 7.22
CA PRO A 320 36.84 -10.49 7.18
C PRO A 320 35.99 -9.72 6.15
N TYR A 321 35.80 -8.41 6.38
CA TYR A 321 34.84 -7.58 5.65
C TYR A 321 35.03 -7.50 4.13
N ASP A 322 36.28 -7.47 3.65
CA ASP A 322 36.61 -7.44 2.23
C ASP A 322 36.06 -8.64 1.44
N PHE A 323 35.62 -9.69 2.15
CA PHE A 323 35.37 -11.01 1.58
C PHE A 323 33.95 -11.53 1.83
N ASN A 324 33.08 -10.70 2.43
CA ASN A 324 31.66 -11.01 2.62
C ASN A 324 30.84 -10.69 1.36
N GLN A 325 30.92 -11.55 0.35
CA GLN A 325 30.28 -11.34 -0.97
C GLN A 325 28.73 -11.22 -0.95
N MET A 326 28.07 -11.52 0.17
CA MET A 326 26.61 -11.35 0.32
C MET A 326 26.18 -9.98 0.83
N TYR A 327 27.14 -9.11 1.16
CA TYR A 327 26.90 -7.84 1.85
C TYR A 327 26.35 -6.73 0.93
N LYS A 328 26.55 -6.81 -0.40
CA LYS A 328 26.16 -5.73 -1.34
C LYS A 328 25.53 -6.19 -2.67
N SER A 329 25.26 -7.49 -2.86
CA SER A 329 24.99 -8.05 -4.20
C SER A 329 23.52 -8.11 -4.63
N ASN A 330 22.56 -7.64 -3.83
CA ASN A 330 21.16 -7.60 -4.25
C ASN A 330 20.41 -6.37 -3.74
N LEU A 331 19.90 -5.57 -4.68
CA LEU A 331 19.01 -4.41 -4.46
C LEU A 331 17.72 -4.76 -3.69
N ILE A 332 17.43 -6.04 -3.47
CA ILE A 332 16.25 -6.57 -2.79
C ILE A 332 16.61 -7.19 -1.42
N GLN A 333 17.90 -7.32 -1.06
CA GLN A 333 18.34 -8.00 0.17
C GLN A 333 19.11 -7.06 1.11
N PHE A 334 18.50 -5.92 1.44
CA PHE A 334 18.93 -5.12 2.60
C PHE A 334 18.84 -5.98 3.88
N ASN A 335 19.79 -5.82 4.81
CA ASN A 335 19.86 -6.48 6.14
C ASN A 335 20.51 -7.88 6.23
N ASN A 336 21.51 -8.20 5.40
CA ASN A 336 22.40 -9.34 5.66
C ASN A 336 23.55 -8.89 6.58
N PHE A 337 23.56 -9.37 7.83
CA PHE A 337 24.62 -9.06 8.80
C PHE A 337 25.63 -10.22 8.85
N SER A 338 26.92 -9.88 8.84
CA SER A 338 27.98 -10.78 9.28
C SER A 338 28.51 -10.30 10.62
N THR A 339 28.18 -10.97 11.71
CA THR A 339 28.33 -10.44 13.08
C THR A 339 29.68 -10.66 13.75
N MET A 340 30.68 -11.13 13.00
CA MET A 340 31.95 -11.58 13.56
C MET A 340 33.15 -11.06 12.76
N THR A 341 33.02 -9.87 12.19
CA THR A 341 34.12 -9.19 11.52
C THR A 341 34.96 -8.46 12.58
N THR A 342 36.28 -8.60 12.51
CA THR A 342 37.20 -8.02 13.52
C THR A 342 37.45 -6.52 13.30
N ASP A 343 37.01 -6.00 12.16
CA ASP A 343 37.15 -4.63 11.68
C ASP A 343 35.94 -3.74 12.02
N GLY A 344 34.88 -4.29 12.63
CA GLY A 344 33.75 -3.49 13.10
C GLY A 344 32.67 -3.16 12.08
N THR A 345 32.73 -3.73 10.87
CA THR A 345 31.73 -3.50 9.80
C THR A 345 30.29 -3.85 10.14
N TYR A 346 30.02 -4.77 11.08
CA TYR A 346 28.63 -5.02 11.50
C TYR A 346 28.07 -3.93 12.42
N TRP A 347 28.93 -3.10 13.04
CA TRP A 347 28.46 -1.94 13.80
C TRP A 347 27.89 -0.86 12.88
N HIS A 348 28.51 -0.68 11.71
CA HIS A 348 28.07 0.19 10.63
C HIS A 348 26.64 -0.18 10.16
N GLU A 349 26.36 -1.48 9.98
CA GLU A 349 25.02 -1.95 9.63
C GLU A 349 23.92 -1.63 10.65
N VAL A 350 24.27 -1.62 11.94
CA VAL A 350 23.35 -1.14 12.97
C VAL A 350 23.08 0.36 12.80
N GLY A 351 24.05 1.12 12.30
CA GLY A 351 23.91 2.49 11.81
C GLY A 351 22.92 2.63 10.65
N HIS A 352 23.03 1.78 9.63
CA HIS A 352 22.03 1.71 8.54
C HIS A 352 20.62 1.48 9.09
N ALA A 353 20.47 0.56 10.03
CA ALA A 353 19.19 0.24 10.67
C ALA A 353 18.56 1.43 11.41
N PHE A 354 19.38 2.39 11.88
CA PHE A 354 18.87 3.64 12.45
C PHE A 354 18.44 4.68 11.42
N GLY A 355 18.70 4.43 10.12
CA GLY A 355 18.64 5.46 9.10
C GLY A 355 19.62 6.59 9.40
N LEU A 356 20.85 6.23 9.77
CA LEU A 356 21.89 7.17 10.21
C LEU A 356 23.19 7.04 9.41
N ASP A 357 23.17 6.36 8.27
CA ASP A 357 24.40 6.09 7.53
C ASP A 357 24.61 6.98 6.30
N ASP A 358 25.85 7.32 6.04
CA ASP A 358 26.31 8.06 4.89
C ASP A 358 26.87 7.11 3.82
N GLU A 359 26.04 6.75 2.83
CA GLU A 359 26.59 6.03 1.68
C GLU A 359 27.67 6.84 0.95
N TYR A 360 28.74 6.11 0.65
CA TYR A 360 29.94 6.45 -0.10
C TYR A 360 29.68 7.42 -1.26
N GLY A 361 30.37 8.56 -1.24
CA GLY A 361 30.56 9.35 -2.44
C GLY A 361 31.25 8.50 -3.50
N LYS A 362 30.71 8.47 -4.72
CA LYS A 362 31.39 7.81 -5.84
C LYS A 362 32.66 8.59 -6.18
N VAL A 363 33.83 8.11 -5.77
CA VAL A 363 35.09 8.59 -6.33
C VAL A 363 35.34 7.81 -7.61
N LYS A 364 35.42 8.53 -8.74
CA LYS A 364 35.93 7.98 -9.99
C LYS A 364 37.45 8.15 -9.98
N ASP A 365 38.17 7.21 -9.38
CA ASP A 365 39.63 7.26 -9.47
C ASP A 365 40.06 6.57 -10.78
N LYS A 366 40.78 7.30 -11.65
CA LYS A 366 41.36 6.77 -12.89
C LYS A 366 42.81 6.39 -12.63
N LYS A 367 43.04 5.23 -12.02
CA LYS A 367 44.35 4.58 -12.06
C LYS A 367 44.34 3.50 -13.15
N ASP A 368 45.29 3.60 -14.08
CA ASP A 368 45.59 2.60 -15.11
C ASP A 368 44.48 2.27 -16.13
N GLY A 369 43.67 3.25 -16.50
CA GLY A 369 42.66 3.10 -17.58
C GLY A 369 41.48 2.20 -17.24
N THR A 370 41.39 1.72 -15.99
CA THR A 370 40.26 0.93 -15.48
C THR A 370 39.48 1.80 -14.50
N GLU A 371 38.18 2.03 -14.75
CA GLU A 371 37.32 2.72 -13.79
C GLU A 371 37.13 1.84 -12.55
N TYR A 372 37.77 2.18 -11.43
CA TYR A 372 37.47 1.59 -10.15
C TYR A 372 36.46 2.46 -9.39
N LYS A 373 35.48 1.79 -8.78
CA LYS A 373 34.57 2.40 -7.82
C LYS A 373 35.21 2.26 -6.45
N ASP A 374 35.96 3.27 -6.01
CA ASP A 374 36.34 3.30 -4.61
C ASP A 374 35.17 3.81 -3.79
N ASN A 375 34.61 2.92 -2.99
CA ASN A 375 33.67 3.24 -1.92
C ASN A 375 34.48 3.71 -0.71
N GLY A 376 35.32 4.72 -0.92
CA GLY A 376 36.29 5.20 0.03
C GLY A 376 35.76 6.37 0.85
N CYS A 377 36.10 6.36 2.13
CA CYS A 377 35.81 7.38 3.12
C CYS A 377 36.81 8.55 3.08
N ASP A 378 37.85 8.37 2.27
CA ASP A 378 38.83 9.37 1.87
C ASP A 378 38.34 10.01 0.56
N ASN A 379 37.37 10.91 0.69
CA ASN A 379 36.88 11.64 -0.46
C ASN A 379 37.79 12.85 -0.69
N GLU A 380 38.64 12.79 -1.73
CA GLU A 380 39.57 13.87 -2.09
C GLU A 380 38.89 15.25 -2.19
N GLN A 381 37.58 15.29 -2.43
CA GLN A 381 36.79 16.53 -2.47
C GLN A 381 36.71 17.24 -1.10
N TYR A 382 36.90 16.52 0.00
CA TYR A 382 36.99 17.07 1.36
C TYR A 382 38.43 17.08 1.90
N ALA A 383 39.45 16.84 1.06
CA ALA A 383 40.86 16.78 1.48
C ALA A 383 41.37 18.09 2.11
N ASN A 384 40.64 19.20 1.93
CA ASN A 384 40.92 20.50 2.53
C ASN A 384 40.29 20.70 3.91
N TRP A 385 39.48 19.75 4.39
CA TRP A 385 38.86 19.79 5.71
C TRP A 385 39.62 18.88 6.68
N SER A 386 39.63 19.23 7.96
CA SER A 386 40.27 18.44 9.02
C SER A 386 39.22 18.03 10.06
N PRO A 387 39.11 16.75 10.43
CA PRO A 387 39.85 15.60 9.88
C PRO A 387 39.43 15.28 8.44
N LYS A 388 40.37 14.72 7.66
CA LYS A 388 40.15 14.31 6.25
C LYS A 388 39.33 13.03 6.12
N THR A 389 39.41 12.18 7.14
CA THR A 389 38.70 10.92 7.25
C THR A 389 37.50 11.09 8.17
N TYR A 390 36.38 10.50 7.78
CA TYR A 390 35.16 10.51 8.57
C TYR A 390 34.79 9.10 9.05
N GLN A 391 34.47 8.95 10.34
CA GLN A 391 34.66 7.69 11.07
C GLN A 391 33.53 6.66 10.99
N MET A 392 32.32 7.00 10.50
CA MET A 392 31.32 5.94 10.23
C MET A 392 31.74 4.98 9.12
N CYS A 393 32.78 5.38 8.40
CA CYS A 393 33.15 4.88 7.11
C CYS A 393 34.50 4.12 7.21
N ASP A 394 35.36 4.45 8.20
CA ASP A 394 36.60 3.71 8.49
C ASP A 394 36.46 2.73 9.66
N ALA A 395 36.91 1.49 9.44
CA ALA A 395 37.07 0.44 10.44
C ALA A 395 38.09 0.83 11.51
N GLY A 396 37.68 1.53 12.58
CA GLY A 396 38.59 1.84 13.67
C GLY A 396 38.02 2.81 14.71
N THR A 397 37.79 2.32 15.92
CA THR A 397 37.29 3.11 17.05
C THR A 397 38.35 4.06 17.60
N SER A 398 38.09 5.38 17.56
CA SER A 398 38.51 6.26 18.66
C SER A 398 37.72 7.57 18.88
N GLU A 399 36.89 8.12 17.96
CA GLU A 399 36.19 9.39 18.23
C GLU A 399 34.75 9.55 17.66
N LYS A 400 33.78 9.71 18.59
CA LYS A 400 32.63 10.66 18.59
C LYS A 400 31.53 10.51 17.51
N ARG A 401 30.39 9.92 17.95
CA ARG A 401 29.18 9.56 17.15
C ARG A 401 27.92 10.35 17.50
N THR A 402 27.99 11.32 18.40
CA THR A 402 26.80 11.93 19.03
C THR A 402 25.84 12.58 18.07
N ILE A 403 26.28 13.04 16.90
CA ILE A 403 25.36 13.63 15.92
C ILE A 403 24.36 12.60 15.38
N TYR A 404 24.75 11.33 15.28
CA TYR A 404 23.84 10.24 14.91
C TYR A 404 22.85 9.94 16.03
N HIS A 405 23.33 9.91 17.28
CA HIS A 405 22.44 9.82 18.44
C HIS A 405 21.44 10.96 18.46
N TYR A 406 21.87 12.19 18.13
CA TYR A 406 21.00 13.35 17.99
C TYR A 406 19.94 13.16 16.90
N LEU A 407 20.32 12.71 15.72
CA LEU A 407 19.38 12.38 14.63
C LEU A 407 18.35 11.33 15.07
N ALA A 408 18.75 10.34 15.86
CA ALA A 408 17.81 9.39 16.45
C ALA A 408 16.86 10.05 17.46
N VAL A 409 17.40 10.73 18.48
CA VAL A 409 16.57 11.24 19.59
C VAL A 409 15.71 12.44 19.19
N SER A 410 16.13 13.23 18.22
CA SER A 410 15.35 14.35 17.67
C SER A 410 14.07 13.88 16.98
N ARG A 411 13.95 12.62 16.56
CA ARG A 411 12.67 12.08 16.07
C ARG A 411 11.62 11.93 17.19
N TYR A 412 12.01 12.01 18.45
CA TYR A 412 11.07 11.96 19.57
C TYR A 412 10.01 13.06 19.50
N ILE A 413 10.36 14.25 18.99
CA ILE A 413 9.41 15.39 18.86
C ILE A 413 8.52 15.31 17.62
N THR A 414 8.79 14.40 16.69
CA THR A 414 7.96 14.28 15.50
C THR A 414 6.67 13.51 15.79
N LYS A 415 5.66 13.72 14.94
CA LYS A 415 4.40 12.98 15.02
C LYS A 415 4.62 11.54 14.56
N GLN A 416 4.28 10.60 15.42
CA GLN A 416 4.54 9.16 15.24
C GLN A 416 3.32 8.35 14.81
N LYS A 417 2.14 8.98 14.68
CA LYS A 417 0.98 8.36 14.04
C LYS A 417 1.21 8.33 12.54
N GLU A 418 2.15 7.48 12.16
CA GLU A 418 2.32 7.01 10.80
C GLU A 418 1.36 5.84 10.60
N CYS A 419 0.39 5.96 9.70
CA CYS A 419 -0.41 4.82 9.30
C CYS A 419 0.40 3.94 8.32
N ASN A 420 0.29 2.63 8.45
CA ASN A 420 0.81 1.65 7.51
C ASN A 420 -0.28 1.17 6.55
N ALA A 421 -1.52 1.12 7.04
CA ALA A 421 -2.70 0.75 6.30
C ALA A 421 -3.95 1.49 6.84
N ASP A 422 -5.06 1.44 6.11
CA ASP A 422 -6.28 2.20 6.46
C ASP A 422 -6.86 1.82 7.83
N ASN A 423 -6.62 0.58 8.29
CA ASN A 423 -7.04 0.10 9.61
C ASN A 423 -6.31 0.79 10.77
N ASP A 424 -5.21 1.48 10.50
CA ASP A 424 -4.47 2.26 11.50
C ASP A 424 -5.10 3.66 11.68
N CYS A 425 -6.07 4.00 10.84
CA CYS A 425 -6.75 5.30 10.82
C CYS A 425 -8.17 5.25 11.39
N GLY A 426 -8.68 6.42 11.78
CA GLY A 426 -10.04 6.54 12.30
C GLY A 426 -11.10 6.22 11.25
N SER A 427 -12.32 5.89 11.70
CA SER A 427 -13.46 5.70 10.80
C SER A 427 -13.73 6.99 10.01
N GLY A 428 -13.53 6.94 8.69
CA GLY A 428 -13.67 8.11 7.81
C GLY A 428 -12.34 8.67 7.29
N GLU A 429 -11.22 8.07 7.66
CA GLU A 429 -9.89 8.36 7.14
C GLU A 429 -9.35 7.18 6.32
N TYR A 430 -8.32 7.43 5.52
CA TYR A 430 -7.53 6.44 4.81
C TYR A 430 -6.05 6.71 5.04
N CYS A 431 -5.24 5.68 4.91
CA CYS A 431 -3.81 5.83 5.00
C CYS A 431 -3.22 6.27 3.66
N ASN A 432 -2.64 7.47 3.61
CA ASN A 432 -1.89 7.90 2.43
C ASN A 432 -0.48 7.28 2.45
N ALA A 433 -0.38 6.02 2.07
CA ALA A 433 0.89 5.29 1.88
C ALA A 433 1.58 5.62 0.54
N GLY A 434 1.20 6.73 -0.13
CA GLY A 434 1.52 7.10 -1.52
C GLY A 434 3.00 7.36 -1.82
N VAL A 435 3.34 8.19 -2.83
CA VAL A 435 4.71 8.46 -3.34
C VAL A 435 5.27 9.88 -3.05
N ASP A 436 4.47 10.78 -2.48
CA ASP A 436 4.89 12.14 -2.13
C ASP A 436 5.49 12.26 -0.71
N LEU A 437 6.16 13.36 -0.38
CA LEU A 437 6.81 13.54 0.93
C LEU A 437 5.80 13.76 2.10
N GLN A 438 4.50 13.53 1.90
CA GLN A 438 3.42 13.71 2.90
C GLN A 438 2.89 12.37 3.48
N LYS A 439 3.55 11.25 3.20
CA LYS A 439 3.02 9.90 3.46
C LYS A 439 2.93 9.49 4.93
N ASN A 440 2.17 8.42 5.10
CA ASN A 440 1.86 7.73 6.34
C ASN A 440 0.98 8.57 7.25
N GLN A 441 0.18 9.49 6.70
CA GLN A 441 -0.80 10.22 7.49
C GLN A 441 -2.18 9.67 7.22
N CYS A 442 -2.95 9.54 8.30
CA CYS A 442 -4.39 9.37 8.20
C CYS A 442 -4.99 10.64 7.60
N MET A 443 -5.49 10.52 6.38
CA MET A 443 -6.14 11.59 5.64
C MET A 443 -7.64 11.35 5.64
N ALA A 444 -8.43 12.40 5.75
CA ALA A 444 -9.88 12.29 5.58
C ALA A 444 -10.21 11.67 4.21
N LYS A 445 -11.13 10.70 4.20
CA LYS A 445 -11.65 10.14 2.95
C LYS A 445 -12.30 11.23 2.12
N LYS A 446 -11.99 11.21 0.84
CA LYS A 446 -12.37 12.16 -0.18
C LYS A 446 -13.87 12.03 -0.51
N ALA A 447 -14.53 13.16 -0.68
CA ALA A 447 -15.92 13.22 -1.11
C ALA A 447 -16.03 12.91 -2.62
N ASP A 448 -17.26 12.70 -3.09
CA ASP A 448 -17.55 12.50 -4.51
C ASP A 448 -16.97 13.65 -5.36
N ASN A 449 -16.52 13.31 -6.57
CA ASN A 449 -15.86 14.16 -7.56
C ASN A 449 -14.45 14.65 -7.20
N GLN A 450 -13.93 14.36 -6.00
CA GLN A 450 -12.53 14.63 -5.68
C GLN A 450 -11.59 13.63 -6.38
N THR A 451 -10.36 14.06 -6.64
CA THR A 451 -9.37 13.26 -7.36
C THR A 451 -8.84 12.12 -6.50
N CYS A 452 -8.84 10.90 -7.03
CA CYS A 452 -8.26 9.70 -6.43
C CYS A 452 -7.25 9.04 -7.38
N ASP A 453 -6.42 8.15 -6.85
CA ASP A 453 -5.41 7.46 -7.65
C ASP A 453 -6.03 6.42 -8.59
N ILE A 454 -5.54 6.39 -9.83
CA ILE A 454 -6.07 5.51 -10.90
C ILE A 454 -6.00 4.03 -10.51
N ALA A 455 -4.91 3.63 -9.86
CA ALA A 455 -4.70 2.27 -9.40
C ALA A 455 -4.82 2.22 -7.87
N GLY A 456 -5.79 1.46 -7.38
CA GLY A 456 -5.97 1.24 -5.94
C GLY A 456 -6.64 2.39 -5.18
N GLY A 457 -6.98 3.53 -5.81
CA GLY A 457 -7.52 4.72 -5.14
C GLY A 457 -8.91 4.61 -4.50
N ASN A 458 -9.57 3.45 -4.60
CA ASN A 458 -10.89 3.18 -3.99
C ASN A 458 -10.94 3.53 -2.50
N HIS A 459 -9.89 3.15 -1.77
CA HIS A 459 -9.80 3.36 -0.34
C HIS A 459 -9.77 4.84 0.08
N GLN A 460 -9.39 5.74 -0.84
CA GLN A 460 -9.33 7.17 -0.61
C GLN A 460 -10.72 7.81 -0.59
N CYS A 461 -11.75 7.13 -1.10
CA CYS A 461 -13.09 7.68 -1.31
C CYS A 461 -14.04 7.27 -0.19
N LYS A 462 -14.91 8.20 0.26
CA LYS A 462 -15.94 7.89 1.28
C LYS A 462 -16.85 6.74 0.86
N SER A 463 -17.15 6.64 -0.43
CA SER A 463 -17.97 5.58 -1.02
C SER A 463 -17.24 4.24 -1.21
N GLY A 464 -15.90 4.25 -1.19
CA GLY A 464 -15.07 3.10 -1.58
C GLY A 464 -14.91 2.90 -3.10
N TYR A 465 -15.35 3.84 -3.95
CA TYR A 465 -15.25 3.71 -5.40
C TYR A 465 -14.49 4.87 -6.04
N CYS A 466 -13.48 4.52 -6.84
CA CYS A 466 -12.65 5.41 -7.64
C CYS A 466 -12.59 4.90 -9.09
N LYS A 467 -12.90 5.77 -10.07
CA LYS A 467 -12.81 5.44 -11.50
C LYS A 467 -12.46 6.70 -12.29
N LEU A 468 -11.61 6.58 -13.30
CA LEU A 468 -11.06 7.72 -14.06
C LEU A 468 -10.51 8.84 -13.15
N SER A 469 -9.78 8.45 -12.10
CA SER A 469 -9.22 9.34 -11.09
C SER A 469 -10.24 10.17 -10.31
N ARG A 470 -11.52 9.75 -10.21
CA ARG A 470 -12.55 10.46 -9.46
C ARG A 470 -13.27 9.53 -8.47
N CYS A 471 -13.42 10.02 -7.24
CA CYS A 471 -14.31 9.39 -6.26
C CYS A 471 -15.76 9.55 -6.68
N TYR A 472 -16.58 8.52 -6.52
CA TYR A 472 -18.02 8.59 -6.81
C TYR A 472 -18.82 7.61 -5.96
N THR A 473 -20.09 7.89 -5.70
CA THR A 473 -21.03 6.92 -5.12
C THR A 473 -21.91 6.33 -6.22
N PRO A 474 -21.99 4.99 -6.36
CA PRO A 474 -22.86 4.38 -7.36
C PRO A 474 -24.33 4.74 -7.17
N ASN A 475 -25.04 5.06 -8.27
CA ASN A 475 -26.47 5.39 -8.30
C ASN A 475 -26.92 6.49 -7.33
N SER A 476 -26.05 7.46 -6.99
CA SER A 476 -26.35 8.52 -6.02
C SER A 476 -26.84 9.82 -6.65
N VAL A 477 -26.40 10.13 -7.87
CA VAL A 477 -26.63 11.42 -8.52
C VAL A 477 -27.99 11.42 -9.22
N PRO A 478 -28.93 12.31 -8.84
CA PRO A 478 -30.21 12.45 -9.51
C PRO A 478 -30.06 12.90 -10.98
N MET A 479 -31.09 12.63 -11.77
CA MET A 479 -31.20 13.17 -13.13
C MET A 479 -31.09 14.71 -13.11
N GLY A 480 -30.34 15.29 -14.04
CA GLY A 480 -30.11 16.74 -14.13
C GLY A 480 -28.99 17.28 -13.23
N GLU A 481 -28.43 16.46 -12.34
CA GLU A 481 -27.28 16.86 -11.52
C GLU A 481 -25.94 16.51 -12.16
N THR A 482 -24.87 17.14 -11.66
CA THR A 482 -23.52 16.97 -12.20
C THR A 482 -22.99 15.56 -11.95
N CYS A 483 -22.45 14.96 -13.01
CA CYS A 483 -21.78 13.66 -12.97
C CYS A 483 -20.44 13.71 -13.71
N TYR A 484 -19.61 12.69 -13.50
CA TYR A 484 -18.36 12.48 -14.23
C TYR A 484 -18.24 11.05 -14.77
N LEU A 485 -19.18 10.18 -14.38
CA LEU A 485 -19.19 8.74 -14.64
C LEU A 485 -20.65 8.29 -14.75
N ASN A 486 -20.95 7.37 -15.67
CA ASN A 486 -22.30 6.80 -15.80
C ASN A 486 -22.79 6.15 -14.52
N ASP A 487 -21.91 5.39 -13.86
CA ASP A 487 -22.24 4.59 -12.68
C ASP A 487 -22.66 5.45 -11.48
N ALA A 488 -22.38 6.76 -11.50
CA ALA A 488 -22.82 7.69 -10.46
C ALA A 488 -24.30 8.07 -10.59
N CYS A 489 -24.88 8.02 -11.81
CA CYS A 489 -26.26 8.43 -12.07
C CYS A 489 -27.27 7.40 -11.53
N LYS A 490 -28.25 7.87 -10.77
CA LYS A 490 -29.33 7.03 -10.20
C LYS A 490 -30.28 6.50 -11.28
N GLU A 491 -30.58 7.35 -12.25
CA GLU A 491 -31.31 7.06 -13.49
C GLU A 491 -30.53 7.75 -14.62
N GLY A 492 -30.58 7.23 -15.84
CA GLY A 492 -29.81 7.82 -16.95
C GLY A 492 -28.35 7.38 -17.02
N LYS A 493 -27.59 8.14 -17.82
CA LYS A 493 -26.15 8.05 -18.02
C LYS A 493 -25.54 9.44 -17.94
N CYS A 494 -24.25 9.52 -17.71
CA CYS A 494 -23.57 10.79 -17.71
C CYS A 494 -23.41 11.29 -19.14
N SER A 495 -23.74 12.57 -19.39
CA SER A 495 -23.61 13.17 -20.72
C SER A 495 -22.15 13.27 -21.21
N SER A 496 -21.18 13.08 -20.31
CA SER A 496 -19.75 12.99 -20.62
C SER A 496 -19.12 11.72 -20.05
N LEU A 497 -18.28 11.05 -20.84
CA LEU A 497 -17.68 9.74 -20.51
C LEU A 497 -16.17 9.80 -20.20
N ASP A 498 -15.52 10.94 -20.46
CA ASP A 498 -14.06 11.07 -20.38
C ASP A 498 -13.57 11.56 -19.00
N GLY A 499 -14.38 11.37 -17.95
CA GLY A 499 -14.10 11.90 -16.61
C GLY A 499 -14.14 13.43 -16.55
N THR A 500 -14.72 14.09 -17.56
CA THR A 500 -15.01 15.53 -17.56
C THR A 500 -16.42 15.79 -17.02
N LYS A 501 -16.69 17.04 -16.63
CA LYS A 501 -17.95 17.43 -16.01
C LYS A 501 -19.11 17.26 -17.00
N GLY A 502 -20.03 16.35 -16.69
CA GLY A 502 -21.29 16.14 -17.41
C GLY A 502 -22.50 16.28 -16.48
N THR A 503 -23.66 15.88 -16.99
CA THR A 503 -24.95 15.88 -16.29
C THR A 503 -25.62 14.53 -16.49
N CYS A 504 -26.29 13.99 -15.46
CA CYS A 504 -27.07 12.77 -15.61
C CYS A 504 -28.27 13.03 -16.51
N VAL A 505 -28.34 12.33 -17.64
CA VAL A 505 -29.36 12.48 -18.69
C VAL A 505 -29.79 11.10 -19.18
N CYS A 506 -31.00 10.96 -19.72
CA CYS A 506 -31.39 9.73 -20.40
C CYS A 506 -30.96 9.75 -21.87
N GLN A 507 -30.60 8.59 -22.42
CA GLN A 507 -30.32 8.41 -23.85
C GLN A 507 -31.38 7.54 -24.53
N ALA A 508 -32.02 6.65 -23.77
CA ALA A 508 -33.12 5.81 -24.22
C ALA A 508 -34.11 5.55 -23.07
N ASP A 509 -35.31 5.07 -23.39
CA ASP A 509 -36.35 4.74 -22.39
C ASP A 509 -35.88 3.68 -21.39
N ALA A 510 -34.98 2.80 -21.82
CA ALA A 510 -34.35 1.80 -20.95
C ALA A 510 -33.59 2.42 -19.77
N ASP A 511 -33.13 3.68 -19.89
CA ASP A 511 -32.42 4.37 -18.82
C ASP A 511 -33.36 4.97 -17.75
N CYS A 512 -34.67 4.98 -17.99
CA CYS A 512 -35.67 5.69 -17.18
C CYS A 512 -36.44 4.82 -16.18
N GLY A 513 -36.16 3.51 -16.13
CA GLY A 513 -36.89 2.57 -15.29
C GLY A 513 -38.35 2.37 -15.73
N LYS A 514 -39.08 1.50 -15.03
CA LYS A 514 -40.47 1.15 -15.40
C LYS A 514 -41.42 2.35 -15.23
N GLY A 515 -42.29 2.56 -16.21
CA GLY A 515 -43.36 3.57 -16.14
C GLY A 515 -42.95 4.97 -16.60
N LYS A 516 -41.73 5.15 -17.11
CA LYS A 516 -41.21 6.41 -17.65
C LYS A 516 -40.66 6.20 -19.07
N TYR A 517 -40.52 7.30 -19.81
CA TYR A 517 -39.84 7.37 -21.11
C TYR A 517 -38.79 8.48 -21.09
N CYS A 518 -37.81 8.39 -21.99
CA CYS A 518 -36.80 9.41 -22.17
C CYS A 518 -37.29 10.47 -23.16
N ASN A 519 -37.33 11.74 -22.76
CA ASN A 519 -37.65 12.83 -23.69
C ASN A 519 -36.43 13.23 -24.53
N ALA A 520 -35.85 12.26 -25.25
CA ALA A 520 -34.66 12.45 -26.07
C ALA A 520 -34.90 13.50 -27.16
N GLY A 521 -34.53 14.75 -26.87
CA GLY A 521 -34.60 15.87 -27.80
C GLY A 521 -33.29 16.06 -28.56
N LEU A 522 -33.23 17.10 -29.39
CA LEU A 522 -31.99 17.49 -30.10
C LEU A 522 -30.87 17.91 -29.13
N ASP A 523 -31.23 18.42 -27.96
CA ASP A 523 -30.29 18.76 -26.90
C ASP A 523 -30.08 17.58 -25.96
N ALA A 524 -29.09 16.76 -26.29
CA ALA A 524 -28.71 15.59 -25.51
C ALA A 524 -28.28 15.91 -24.05
N THR A 525 -28.09 17.19 -23.70
CA THR A 525 -27.72 17.60 -22.33
C THR A 525 -28.91 17.88 -21.41
N ASN A 526 -30.13 17.94 -21.97
CA ASN A 526 -31.36 18.25 -21.23
C ASN A 526 -32.39 17.10 -21.25
N ASN A 527 -31.97 15.91 -21.68
CA ASN A 527 -32.83 14.73 -21.67
C ASN A 527 -33.09 14.25 -20.23
N SER A 528 -34.33 13.89 -19.97
CA SER A 528 -34.89 13.57 -18.66
C SER A 528 -35.94 12.45 -18.78
N CYS A 529 -36.17 11.77 -17.66
CA CYS A 529 -37.15 10.70 -17.60
C CYS A 529 -38.52 11.23 -17.19
N LEU A 530 -39.48 11.19 -18.11
CA LEU A 530 -40.85 11.64 -17.90
C LEU A 530 -41.79 10.45 -17.71
N ALA A 531 -42.87 10.62 -16.96
CA ALA A 531 -43.87 9.57 -16.78
C ALA A 531 -44.54 9.21 -18.12
N LEU A 532 -44.83 7.92 -18.33
CA LEU A 532 -45.65 7.50 -19.46
C LEU A 532 -47.05 8.14 -19.37
N LYS A 533 -47.49 8.67 -20.50
CA LYS A 533 -48.74 9.38 -20.70
C LYS A 533 -49.91 8.40 -20.77
N ASN A 534 -51.01 8.77 -20.13
CA ASN A 534 -52.29 8.06 -20.16
C ASN A 534 -53.01 8.27 -21.50
N ASP A 535 -54.06 7.48 -21.72
CA ASP A 535 -54.95 7.66 -22.86
C ASP A 535 -55.49 9.10 -22.92
N ASN A 536 -55.59 9.62 -24.15
CA ASN A 536 -56.02 10.97 -24.53
C ASN A 536 -55.02 12.10 -24.24
N GLU A 537 -53.91 11.84 -23.57
CA GLU A 537 -52.82 12.82 -23.43
C GLU A 537 -52.06 12.99 -24.75
N THR A 538 -51.45 14.17 -24.93
CA THR A 538 -50.79 14.53 -26.19
C THR A 538 -49.45 13.82 -26.33
N CYS A 539 -49.20 13.13 -27.45
CA CYS A 539 -47.93 12.50 -27.81
C CYS A 539 -47.35 13.11 -29.10
N ASP A 540 -46.04 12.92 -29.34
CA ASP A 540 -45.39 13.44 -30.53
C ASP A 540 -45.83 12.72 -31.81
N ILE A 541 -46.05 13.47 -32.90
CA ILE A 541 -46.59 12.96 -34.16
C ILE A 541 -45.71 11.85 -34.77
N ALA A 542 -44.39 11.99 -34.63
CA ALA A 542 -43.42 11.04 -35.15
C ALA A 542 -42.69 10.37 -33.98
N GLY A 543 -42.82 9.04 -33.87
CA GLY A 543 -42.14 8.25 -32.84
C GLY A 543 -42.71 8.38 -31.43
N GLY A 544 -43.85 9.06 -31.22
CA GLY A 544 -44.44 9.31 -29.90
C GLY A 544 -45.06 8.11 -29.19
N ASP A 545 -45.10 6.92 -29.82
CA ASP A 545 -45.65 5.67 -29.25
C ASP A 545 -45.03 5.34 -27.89
N HIS A 546 -43.71 5.52 -27.77
CA HIS A 546 -42.95 5.25 -26.55
C HIS A 546 -43.32 6.17 -25.36
N GLN A 547 -44.04 7.27 -25.61
CA GLN A 547 -44.49 8.19 -24.58
C GLN A 547 -45.76 7.70 -23.90
N CYS A 548 -46.48 6.75 -24.50
CA CYS A 548 -47.81 6.32 -24.07
C CYS A 548 -47.74 5.02 -23.26
N LYS A 549 -48.55 4.91 -22.20
CA LYS A 549 -48.64 3.67 -21.38
C LYS A 549 -49.05 2.45 -22.20
N SER A 550 -49.88 2.64 -23.22
CA SER A 550 -50.36 1.60 -24.13
C SER A 550 -49.35 1.22 -25.21
N GLY A 551 -48.33 2.07 -25.44
CA GLY A 551 -47.43 1.95 -26.60
C GLY A 551 -48.04 2.41 -27.93
N TYR A 552 -49.20 3.09 -27.94
CA TYR A 552 -49.84 3.57 -29.16
C TYR A 552 -50.15 5.07 -29.11
N CYS A 553 -49.67 5.78 -30.12
CA CYS A 553 -49.87 7.19 -30.38
C CYS A 553 -50.41 7.38 -31.81
N LYS A 554 -51.54 8.07 -31.96
CA LYS A 554 -52.10 8.40 -33.29
C LYS A 554 -52.78 9.76 -33.25
N LEU A 555 -52.57 10.58 -34.29
CA LEU A 555 -53.04 11.98 -34.33
C LEU A 555 -52.64 12.77 -33.07
N SER A 556 -51.40 12.60 -32.62
CA SER A 556 -50.86 13.22 -31.40
C SER A 556 -51.60 12.87 -30.11
N ARG A 557 -52.32 11.73 -30.05
CA ARG A 557 -53.03 11.26 -28.85
C ARG A 557 -52.62 9.85 -28.48
N CYS A 558 -52.29 9.64 -27.22
CA CYS A 558 -52.14 8.31 -26.65
C CYS A 558 -53.50 7.60 -26.61
N TYR A 559 -53.56 6.31 -26.91
CA TYR A 559 -54.78 5.52 -26.79
C TYR A 559 -54.49 4.05 -26.55
N THR A 560 -55.38 3.33 -25.88
CA THR A 560 -55.33 1.87 -25.81
C THR A 560 -56.28 1.28 -26.86
N PRO A 561 -55.82 0.40 -27.76
CA PRO A 561 -56.69 -0.21 -28.76
C PRO A 561 -57.84 -1.00 -28.11
N ASN A 562 -59.05 -0.83 -28.63
CA ASN A 562 -60.27 -1.54 -28.20
C ASN A 562 -60.60 -1.45 -26.69
N SER A 563 -60.21 -0.37 -26.00
CA SER A 563 -60.40 -0.21 -24.56
C SER A 563 -61.66 0.54 -24.17
N VAL A 564 -62.15 1.45 -25.02
CA VAL A 564 -63.22 2.40 -24.69
C VAL A 564 -64.60 1.77 -24.98
N PRO A 565 -65.48 1.63 -23.97
CA PRO A 565 -66.84 1.14 -24.16
C PRO A 565 -67.71 2.04 -25.05
N MET A 566 -68.75 1.47 -25.63
CA MET A 566 -69.79 2.22 -26.35
C MET A 566 -70.40 3.29 -25.43
N GLY A 567 -70.60 4.51 -25.96
CA GLY A 567 -71.14 5.63 -25.19
C GLY A 567 -70.10 6.42 -24.38
N GLU A 568 -68.86 5.94 -24.26
CA GLU A 568 -67.78 6.67 -23.60
C GLU A 568 -66.98 7.58 -24.55
N THR A 569 -66.21 8.50 -23.98
CA THR A 569 -65.45 9.49 -24.74
C THR A 569 -64.31 8.83 -25.51
N CYS A 570 -64.19 9.16 -26.80
CA CYS A 570 -63.09 8.73 -27.67
C CYS A 570 -62.52 9.91 -28.46
N TYR A 571 -61.33 9.70 -29.02
CA TYR A 571 -60.67 10.64 -29.94
C TYR A 571 -60.20 9.96 -31.23
N LEU A 572 -60.24 8.62 -31.25
CA LEU A 572 -59.76 7.76 -32.33
C LEU A 572 -60.69 6.55 -32.45
N ASN A 573 -60.96 6.09 -33.68
CA ASN A 573 -61.78 4.90 -33.91
C ASN A 573 -61.19 3.66 -33.22
N ASP A 574 -59.87 3.50 -33.31
CA ASP A 574 -59.16 2.31 -32.85
C ASP A 574 -59.20 2.15 -31.32
N ALA A 575 -59.57 3.21 -30.58
CA ALA A 575 -59.76 3.15 -29.14
C ALA A 575 -61.10 2.49 -28.74
N CYS A 576 -62.12 2.55 -29.61
CA CYS A 576 -63.44 2.02 -29.32
C CYS A 576 -63.44 0.49 -29.35
N LYS A 577 -63.92 -0.14 -28.27
CA LYS A 577 -64.08 -1.60 -28.18
C LYS A 577 -65.07 -2.13 -29.21
N GLU A 578 -66.14 -1.37 -29.45
CA GLU A 578 -67.17 -1.58 -30.47
C GLU A 578 -67.57 -0.20 -31.01
N GLY A 579 -68.04 -0.14 -32.26
CA GLY A 579 -68.37 1.12 -32.91
C GLY A 579 -67.17 1.85 -33.51
N LYS A 580 -67.40 3.12 -33.88
CA LYS A 580 -66.37 4.06 -34.31
C LYS A 580 -66.46 5.32 -33.45
N CYS A 581 -65.40 6.09 -33.42
CA CYS A 581 -65.48 7.38 -32.77
C CYS A 581 -66.35 8.33 -33.59
N SER A 582 -67.31 9.00 -32.94
CA SER A 582 -68.22 9.91 -33.63
C SER A 582 -67.49 11.10 -34.27
N SER A 583 -66.27 11.41 -33.82
CA SER A 583 -65.35 12.37 -34.41
C SER A 583 -64.07 11.71 -34.94
N LEU A 584 -63.58 12.15 -36.11
CA LEU A 584 -62.46 11.52 -36.84
C LEU A 584 -61.16 12.34 -36.81
N ASP A 585 -61.19 13.59 -36.34
CA ASP A 585 -60.06 14.52 -36.47
C ASP A 585 -59.30 14.73 -35.14
N GLY A 586 -59.28 13.72 -34.27
CA GLY A 586 -58.64 13.83 -32.95
C GLY A 586 -59.34 14.82 -31.99
N THR A 587 -60.57 15.23 -32.32
CA THR A 587 -61.43 16.01 -31.44
C THR A 587 -62.33 15.08 -30.61
N LYS A 588 -62.83 15.60 -29.48
CA LYS A 588 -63.59 14.82 -28.51
C LYS A 588 -64.88 14.28 -29.15
N GLY A 589 -64.99 12.98 -29.29
CA GLY A 589 -66.18 12.26 -29.72
C GLY A 589 -66.65 11.25 -28.67
N THR A 590 -67.59 10.41 -29.09
CA THR A 590 -68.12 9.31 -28.30
C THR A 590 -68.10 8.04 -29.15
N CYS A 591 -67.75 6.90 -28.57
CA CYS A 591 -67.84 5.62 -29.28
C CYS A 591 -69.31 5.35 -29.59
N ALA A 592 -69.62 5.30 -30.88
CA ALA A 592 -70.97 5.15 -31.39
C ALA A 592 -70.94 4.30 -32.67
N CYS A 593 -71.99 3.53 -32.90
CA CYS A 593 -72.14 2.83 -34.17
C CYS A 593 -72.74 3.77 -35.23
N LYS A 594 -72.35 3.60 -36.50
CA LYS A 594 -73.01 4.25 -37.64
C LYS A 594 -73.76 3.24 -38.51
N THR A 595 -73.25 2.02 -38.55
CA THR A 595 -73.79 0.90 -39.31
C THR A 595 -73.69 -0.38 -38.49
N ASP A 596 -74.44 -1.41 -38.87
CA ASP A 596 -74.34 -2.74 -38.26
C ASP A 596 -72.93 -3.34 -38.36
N ALA A 597 -72.16 -2.96 -39.38
CA ALA A 597 -70.79 -3.40 -39.56
C ALA A 597 -69.83 -2.83 -38.50
N ASP A 598 -70.23 -1.78 -37.77
CA ASP A 598 -69.47 -1.25 -36.64
C ASP A 598 -69.78 -2.02 -35.33
N CYS A 599 -70.75 -2.94 -35.35
CA CYS A 599 -71.16 -3.74 -34.19
C CYS A 599 -70.64 -5.19 -34.27
N GLY A 600 -70.53 -5.85 -33.12
CA GLY A 600 -70.13 -7.25 -33.03
C GLY A 600 -71.16 -8.20 -33.67
N GLN A 601 -70.75 -9.43 -33.95
CA GLN A 601 -71.65 -10.44 -34.51
C GLN A 601 -72.90 -10.64 -33.63
N GLY A 602 -74.08 -10.62 -34.25
CA GLY A 602 -75.36 -10.77 -33.54
C GLY A 602 -75.90 -9.49 -32.92
N GLN A 603 -75.29 -8.34 -33.21
CA GLN A 603 -75.80 -7.01 -32.84
C GLN A 603 -76.21 -6.20 -34.08
N TRP A 604 -76.94 -5.11 -33.86
CA TRP A 604 -77.35 -4.12 -34.86
C TRP A 604 -77.16 -2.71 -34.28
N CYS A 605 -77.02 -1.72 -35.15
CA CYS A 605 -76.78 -0.33 -34.75
C CYS A 605 -78.08 0.48 -34.66
N ASP A 606 -78.39 1.05 -33.49
CA ASP A 606 -79.63 1.84 -33.29
C ASP A 606 -79.59 3.28 -33.82
N ALA A 607 -78.67 3.56 -34.76
CA ALA A 607 -78.52 4.87 -35.38
C ALA A 607 -79.83 5.41 -35.97
N GLY A 608 -80.20 6.64 -35.57
CA GLY A 608 -81.37 7.36 -36.10
C GLY A 608 -82.72 7.04 -35.43
N ILE A 609 -82.73 6.28 -34.34
CA ILE A 609 -83.97 5.90 -33.62
C ILE A 609 -84.27 6.83 -32.42
N ASP A 610 -83.28 7.57 -31.92
CA ASP A 610 -83.31 8.42 -30.71
C ASP A 610 -82.30 9.60 -30.86
N THR A 611 -82.51 10.71 -30.15
CA THR A 611 -81.54 11.81 -29.91
C THR A 611 -80.34 11.45 -29.01
N LYS A 612 -80.27 10.22 -28.48
CA LYS A 612 -79.15 9.71 -27.66
C LYS A 612 -78.02 9.13 -28.54
N VAL A 613 -76.87 8.89 -27.91
CA VAL A 613 -75.69 8.29 -28.55
C VAL A 613 -76.04 6.91 -29.12
N ASN A 614 -75.81 6.70 -30.42
CA ASN A 614 -76.04 5.43 -31.10
C ASN A 614 -75.24 4.29 -30.42
N ALA A 615 -75.88 3.15 -30.19
CA ALA A 615 -75.32 2.00 -29.53
C ALA A 615 -75.60 0.70 -30.30
N CYS A 616 -74.70 -0.27 -30.12
CA CYS A 616 -74.92 -1.63 -30.60
C CYS A 616 -75.91 -2.36 -29.69
N ARG A 617 -76.98 -2.89 -30.28
CA ARG A 617 -78.04 -3.63 -29.60
C ARG A 617 -78.02 -5.09 -30.03
N PRO A 618 -78.32 -6.06 -29.16
CA PRO A 618 -78.54 -7.43 -29.60
C PRO A 618 -79.62 -7.51 -30.69
N LYS A 619 -79.41 -8.35 -31.70
CA LYS A 619 -80.44 -8.65 -32.70
C LYS A 619 -81.60 -9.36 -32.04
N LEU A 620 -82.79 -8.97 -32.46
CA LEU A 620 -84.07 -9.40 -31.94
C LEU A 620 -84.40 -10.83 -32.39
N ASP A 621 -85.03 -11.59 -31.48
CA ASP A 621 -85.48 -12.94 -31.71
C ASP A 621 -86.81 -12.96 -32.49
N LYS A 622 -87.16 -14.13 -33.02
CA LYS A 622 -88.42 -14.31 -33.75
C LYS A 622 -89.62 -13.93 -32.87
N GLY A 623 -90.52 -13.11 -33.42
CA GLY A 623 -91.70 -12.59 -32.72
C GLY A 623 -91.47 -11.29 -31.95
N ASP A 624 -90.21 -10.84 -31.78
CA ASP A 624 -89.92 -9.55 -31.15
C ASP A 624 -90.27 -8.39 -32.07
N LYS A 625 -90.72 -7.28 -31.49
CA LYS A 625 -91.09 -6.07 -32.24
C LYS A 625 -89.86 -5.39 -32.84
N CYS A 626 -89.76 -5.38 -34.17
CA CYS A 626 -88.69 -4.74 -34.94
C CYS A 626 -89.02 -3.31 -35.40
N GLY A 627 -90.28 -2.88 -35.40
CA GLY A 627 -90.65 -1.54 -35.89
C GLY A 627 -92.01 -1.03 -35.44
N LYS A 628 -92.40 0.12 -35.99
CA LYS A 628 -93.74 0.72 -35.86
C LYS A 628 -94.23 1.26 -37.19
N LEU A 629 -95.52 1.57 -37.28
CA LEU A 629 -96.13 2.15 -38.48
C LEU A 629 -95.35 3.41 -38.92
N GLY A 630 -94.88 3.41 -40.18
CA GLY A 630 -94.10 4.50 -40.77
C GLY A 630 -92.57 4.42 -40.58
N SER A 631 -92.03 3.37 -39.96
CA SER A 631 -90.58 3.14 -39.88
C SER A 631 -90.08 2.24 -41.02
N PHE A 632 -89.01 2.66 -41.71
CA PHE A 632 -88.39 1.93 -42.82
C PHE A 632 -87.04 1.34 -42.40
N GLY A 633 -86.66 0.21 -43.01
CA GLY A 633 -85.35 -0.40 -42.82
C GLY A 633 -85.16 -1.11 -41.48
N ASN A 634 -86.18 -1.76 -40.91
CA ASN A 634 -86.09 -2.46 -39.61
C ASN A 634 -85.57 -3.90 -39.69
N ASP A 635 -85.38 -4.43 -40.89
CA ASP A 635 -84.98 -5.82 -41.16
C ASP A 635 -83.66 -6.19 -40.48
N HIS A 636 -82.71 -5.25 -40.46
CA HIS A 636 -81.39 -5.42 -39.89
C HIS A 636 -81.39 -5.69 -38.37
N LYS A 637 -82.47 -5.31 -37.67
CA LYS A 637 -82.66 -5.53 -36.23
C LYS A 637 -82.91 -7.00 -35.88
N CYS A 638 -83.40 -7.80 -36.83
CA CYS A 638 -83.79 -9.19 -36.59
C CYS A 638 -82.63 -10.15 -36.82
N LYS A 639 -82.52 -11.22 -36.02
CA LYS A 639 -81.55 -12.30 -36.27
C LYS A 639 -81.76 -12.95 -37.65
N SER A 640 -83.01 -13.05 -38.10
CA SER A 640 -83.38 -13.54 -39.44
C SER A 640 -83.07 -12.55 -40.57
N GLY A 641 -82.76 -11.30 -40.25
CA GLY A 641 -82.59 -10.23 -41.24
C GLY A 641 -83.89 -9.79 -41.90
N GLU A 642 -85.07 -10.17 -41.38
CA GLU A 642 -86.38 -9.79 -41.91
C GLU A 642 -87.38 -9.42 -40.81
N CYS A 643 -88.00 -8.25 -40.96
CA CYS A 643 -89.08 -7.73 -40.13
C CYS A 643 -90.41 -7.89 -40.87
N SER A 644 -91.43 -8.47 -40.22
CA SER A 644 -92.78 -8.50 -40.79
C SER A 644 -93.32 -7.08 -40.90
N GLY A 645 -93.82 -6.68 -42.07
CA GLY A 645 -94.39 -5.35 -42.26
C GLY A 645 -95.66 -5.10 -41.43
N ALA A 646 -96.35 -4.00 -41.74
CA ALA A 646 -97.65 -3.71 -41.15
C ALA A 646 -98.61 -4.92 -41.31
N PRO A 647 -99.45 -5.22 -40.30
CA PRO A 647 -99.62 -4.45 -39.06
C PRO A 647 -98.70 -4.88 -37.90
N LYS A 648 -97.94 -5.97 -38.02
CA LYS A 648 -97.34 -6.63 -36.85
C LYS A 648 -95.97 -6.07 -36.45
N TYR A 649 -95.08 -5.77 -37.41
CA TYR A 649 -93.73 -5.25 -37.11
C TYR A 649 -92.93 -6.16 -36.18
N GLU A 650 -92.95 -7.48 -36.44
CA GLU A 650 -92.27 -8.52 -35.65
C GLU A 650 -91.22 -9.27 -36.48
N CYS A 651 -90.09 -9.65 -35.88
CA CYS A 651 -89.04 -10.42 -36.55
C CYS A 651 -89.54 -11.81 -37.00
N LYS A 652 -89.22 -12.19 -38.24
CA LYS A 652 -89.68 -13.46 -38.84
C LYS A 652 -88.93 -14.69 -38.36
#